data_AF-A0A8H6PHT1-F1
#
_entry.id   AF-A0A8H6PHT1-F1
#
_cell.length_a   1.000
_cell.length_b   1.000
_cell.length_c   1.000
_cell.angle_alpha   90.00
_cell.angle_beta   90.00
_cell.angle_gamma   90.00
#
_symmetry.space_group_name_H-M   'P 1'
#
loop_
_entity.id
_entity.type
_entity.pdbx_description
1 polymer ?
#
loop_
_entity_poly.entity_id
_entity_poly.type
_entity_poly.pdbx_seq_one_letter_code
_entity_poly.pdbx_strand_id
1 'polypeptide(L)'
;MSAANPGSRLVITSYDESGKSIIDSDVVSNAIRLASNEGDDALEFLPFHVVQNVPVKSAELLQKTNQNLPPIPRAPAEGVLFGSIDFPAGFRTAMHHTLSLDYGVILSGEVTLVLDGGEETLLKPGDLVIQRGTKHAWFNHGAEVCRMIFVAVAREKTELEAGESVRPLLVTLVLGTHWQTVSRTMRLEYLIAALAGLASHVGYFRRGEHHLYASLYVKAFTLTVAAAVAFLVYGQGDNVRHASSQVFRLAAAYLGGLYGSLLVYRVLLHPLNKFPGPLGYRISSFCLSSQLFKRNAFRHFRNLHKRYGPFVRVGPSELSIAHPEGVSVIYGQGSKCTKAAWYDLTKPITSLQTFRAKALHDRRRRIWSSAFSDRGLRGYEQRIQVHRRKLINHIRSLEGEPINMTKWFNLYSFDVMGDLAFGRSFDMLETSQEHWAIQLLNDGIKPLGFFLPMWFFRLMTSVPGLTRDWWRFINFCTERIQQRLKTKQTIPDIASAILAPLEGKKLTKDDLNLLTGDSQLIVVAGSDTTATTMASILYELVRHPQHIDKLRQELASYKTNNPAGEFLNEKIANLNHLNGVINETLRLHPPVPTALQRKTPPEGIEIDGTYIPGNMTVWCPQYVLGRDENSYSKPESFVPERWYQFPDMVKEKSAFAPFSLGSYGCIGRPLALLNIRTTLAQLVMTFDIALAPGEDGSKFEGNATEQFTISKDVRPGGTPAGLFINPSVPKPVPSPNECLVRVKTFGLNRGDTLQREGRYPPPAGITNIMGLEFAGVIEEIGSDGHPDEGLEKWKKGDEVFGLLYGGGYAEFVVVDKRMLITRPKELSWAVCGGLCEVWFTALQALHLVAAYDAKRVKSILWHAGGSSVSIAGIQLSLAANEYSIGKGSRAEPPRVFATARSDAKCEMCVKRLGCTAAVNPTSMPNWAAEIKKLNDGNGIDIVFDFVGGGSYFPLNLNTLALDGVMVSLGLLAGPIVPGPVDISPIIMKRLKVEGSTLRTRSLDYQIRLRDLFVEKVLPKLVDGRFQHVVNHVFEWEKIGEAHQMLENNATTGKIVCAVDSSNIPSLL
;
A
#
# COMPACT_ATOMS: atom_id res chain seq x y z
N MET A 1 11.77 63.17 -31.48
CA MET A 1 11.01 64.43 -31.32
C MET A 1 10.08 64.23 -30.14
N SER A 2 10.31 64.99 -29.08
CA SER A 2 9.52 64.97 -27.86
C SER A 2 8.09 65.45 -28.12
N ALA A 3 7.09 64.60 -27.92
CA ALA A 3 5.80 65.08 -27.47
C ALA A 3 5.88 65.13 -25.94
N ALA A 4 5.93 66.33 -25.39
CA ALA A 4 5.78 66.54 -23.95
C ALA A 4 4.46 65.88 -23.52
N ASN A 5 4.55 64.91 -22.61
CA ASN A 5 3.36 64.39 -21.95
C ASN A 5 2.75 65.58 -21.16
N PRO A 6 1.49 65.98 -21.39
CA PRO A 6 0.89 67.08 -20.65
C PRO A 6 0.92 66.72 -19.17
N GLY A 7 1.41 67.64 -18.32
CA GLY A 7 1.64 67.37 -16.90
C GLY A 7 0.38 66.82 -16.22
N SER A 8 0.56 65.78 -15.42
CA SER A 8 -0.51 65.12 -14.66
C SER A 8 -1.28 66.13 -13.80
N ARG A 9 -2.61 66.11 -13.83
CA ARG A 9 -3.45 67.05 -13.09
C ARG A 9 -3.75 66.52 -11.69
N LEU A 10 -3.66 67.38 -10.68
CA LEU A 10 -4.08 67.11 -9.31
C LEU A 10 -5.37 67.89 -9.03
N VAL A 11 -6.46 67.16 -8.82
CA VAL A 11 -7.78 67.71 -8.49
C VAL A 11 -8.10 67.39 -7.02
N ILE A 12 -8.33 68.40 -6.21
CA ILE A 12 -8.68 68.26 -4.80
C ILE A 12 -10.11 68.77 -4.62
N THR A 13 -10.95 67.97 -3.98
CA THR A 13 -12.34 68.38 -3.67
C THR A 13 -12.52 68.62 -2.19
N SER A 14 -13.31 69.63 -1.83
CA SER A 14 -13.61 70.01 -0.44
C SER A 14 -15.05 70.51 -0.33
N TYR A 15 -15.39 71.10 0.80
CA TYR A 15 -16.65 71.79 1.03
C TYR A 15 -16.45 73.31 1.07
N ASP A 16 -17.40 74.05 0.53
CA ASP A 16 -17.48 75.50 0.75
C ASP A 16 -18.03 75.83 2.15
N GLU A 17 -18.09 77.13 2.49
CA GLU A 17 -18.61 77.58 3.80
C GLU A 17 -20.07 77.18 4.06
N SER A 18 -20.84 76.87 3.00
CA SER A 18 -22.23 76.43 3.07
C SER A 18 -22.40 74.91 3.20
N GLY A 19 -21.30 74.14 3.15
CA GLY A 19 -21.32 72.68 3.22
C GLY A 19 -21.64 71.99 1.90
N LYS A 20 -21.49 72.69 0.76
CA LYS A 20 -21.67 72.16 -0.60
C LYS A 20 -20.33 71.68 -1.18
N SER A 21 -20.32 70.58 -1.94
CA SER A 21 -19.06 70.04 -2.47
C SER A 21 -18.55 70.88 -3.65
N ILE A 22 -17.27 71.25 -3.59
CA ILE A 22 -16.57 72.07 -4.60
C ILE A 22 -15.22 71.47 -4.97
N ILE A 23 -14.69 71.87 -6.12
CA ILE A 23 -13.27 71.69 -6.47
C ILE A 23 -12.47 72.78 -5.75
N ASP A 24 -11.73 72.38 -4.71
CA ASP A 24 -10.91 73.24 -3.85
C ASP A 24 -9.60 73.65 -4.52
N SER A 25 -9.01 72.72 -5.28
CA SER A 25 -7.77 72.95 -6.01
C SER A 25 -7.74 72.10 -7.27
N ASP A 26 -7.19 72.68 -8.33
CA ASP A 26 -7.06 72.04 -9.62
C ASP A 26 -5.80 72.54 -10.31
N VAL A 27 -4.72 71.79 -10.13
CA VAL A 27 -3.38 72.24 -10.51
C VAL A 27 -2.67 71.18 -11.34
N VAL A 28 -1.97 71.63 -12.37
CA VAL A 28 -1.05 70.78 -13.12
C VAL A 28 0.18 70.54 -12.25
N SER A 29 0.45 69.27 -11.93
CA SER A 29 1.53 68.86 -11.04
C SER A 29 2.55 67.98 -11.77
N ASN A 30 3.83 68.25 -11.54
CA ASN A 30 4.92 67.39 -12.03
C ASN A 30 5.14 66.14 -11.17
N ALA A 31 4.32 65.91 -10.14
CA ALA A 31 4.55 64.87 -9.13
C ALA A 31 4.33 63.43 -9.64
N ILE A 32 3.58 63.26 -10.73
CA ILE A 32 3.20 61.94 -11.26
C ILE A 32 3.71 61.84 -12.70
N ARG A 33 4.68 60.97 -12.95
CA ARG A 33 5.02 60.50 -14.29
C ARG A 33 4.52 59.07 -14.39
N LEU A 34 3.56 58.80 -15.26
CA LEU A 34 3.32 57.44 -15.72
C LEU A 34 4.37 57.18 -16.80
N ALA A 35 5.28 56.24 -16.58
CA ALA A 35 6.24 55.82 -17.59
C ALA A 35 5.49 55.47 -18.90
N SER A 36 5.76 56.25 -19.95
CA SER A 36 5.18 56.01 -21.27
C SER A 36 5.76 54.72 -21.83
N ASN A 37 4.87 53.80 -22.22
CA ASN A 37 5.12 52.59 -23.01
C ASN A 37 6.48 52.54 -23.70
N GLU A 38 7.44 51.81 -23.12
CA GLU A 38 8.46 51.02 -23.82
C GLU A 38 9.38 50.34 -22.77
N GLY A 39 9.27 49.02 -22.62
CA GLY A 39 10.42 48.15 -22.40
C GLY A 39 11.08 48.01 -21.02
N ASP A 40 10.81 48.81 -20.00
CA ASP A 40 11.55 48.72 -18.72
C ASP A 40 10.68 48.31 -17.52
N ASP A 41 11.07 47.22 -16.83
CA ASP A 41 10.59 46.83 -15.50
C ASP A 41 11.06 47.86 -14.45
N ALA A 42 10.42 49.03 -14.40
CA ALA A 42 10.72 50.08 -13.44
C ALA A 42 9.80 49.98 -12.21
N LEU A 43 10.41 49.80 -11.02
CA LEU A 43 9.74 50.06 -9.75
C LEU A 43 9.70 51.59 -9.55
N GLU A 44 8.59 52.25 -9.88
CA GLU A 44 8.42 53.68 -9.65
C GLU A 44 7.86 53.98 -8.26
N PHE A 45 8.55 54.85 -7.52
CA PHE A 45 8.05 55.42 -6.27
C PHE A 45 7.31 56.71 -6.59
N LEU A 46 5.99 56.72 -6.38
CA LEU A 46 5.17 57.93 -6.53
C LEU A 46 5.00 58.61 -5.16
N PRO A 47 5.64 59.77 -4.93
CA PRO A 47 5.38 60.56 -3.73
C PRO A 47 4.02 61.25 -3.88
N PHE A 48 3.09 60.95 -2.96
CA PHE A 48 1.81 61.66 -2.90
C PHE A 48 1.83 62.66 -1.73
N HIS A 49 1.31 63.86 -1.97
CA HIS A 49 1.13 64.85 -0.91
C HIS A 49 -0.10 64.48 -0.08
N VAL A 50 0.11 64.18 1.21
CA VAL A 50 -0.97 64.01 2.18
C VAL A 50 -1.23 65.35 2.83
N VAL A 51 -2.46 65.84 2.72
CA VAL A 51 -2.90 67.01 3.49
C VAL A 51 -3.40 66.49 4.84
N GLN A 52 -2.64 66.74 5.90
CA GLN A 52 -2.90 66.15 7.21
C GLN A 52 -4.18 66.64 7.89
N ASN A 53 -4.76 67.77 7.46
CA ASN A 53 -6.00 68.29 8.03
C ASN A 53 -6.91 68.83 6.92
N VAL A 54 -8.12 68.27 6.83
CA VAL A 54 -9.19 68.84 6.00
C VAL A 54 -10.40 69.07 6.90
N PRO A 55 -10.97 70.28 6.94
CA PRO A 55 -12.17 70.53 7.70
C PRO A 55 -13.37 69.90 6.98
N VAL A 56 -13.90 68.81 7.53
CA VAL A 56 -15.29 68.42 7.25
C VAL A 56 -16.01 68.38 8.60
N LYS A 57 -17.01 69.24 8.78
CA LYS A 57 -17.92 69.24 9.93
C LYS A 57 -18.82 68.00 9.84
N SER A 58 -18.29 66.84 10.22
CA SER A 58 -18.86 65.52 9.95
C SER A 58 -19.76 64.97 11.06
N ALA A 59 -20.63 65.78 11.66
CA ALA A 59 -21.63 65.30 12.62
C ALA A 59 -23.07 65.35 12.08
N GLU A 60 -23.43 66.34 11.24
CA GLU A 60 -24.83 66.50 10.77
C GLU A 60 -25.12 65.83 9.41
N LEU A 61 -24.10 65.52 8.60
CA LEU A 61 -24.28 64.88 7.28
C LEU A 61 -24.54 63.35 7.35
N LEU A 62 -24.36 62.73 8.53
CA LEU A 62 -24.51 61.28 8.74
C LEU A 62 -25.95 60.75 8.65
N GLN A 63 -26.97 61.62 8.72
CA GLN A 63 -28.38 61.19 8.72
C GLN A 63 -29.03 61.04 7.34
N LYS A 64 -28.35 61.39 6.22
CA LYS A 64 -28.97 61.46 4.89
C LYS A 64 -28.34 60.61 3.78
N THR A 65 -27.63 59.53 4.09
CA THR A 65 -27.15 58.57 3.07
C THR A 65 -28.19 57.47 2.80
N ASN A 66 -28.64 57.40 1.54
CA ASN A 66 -29.67 56.48 1.03
C ASN A 66 -29.40 55.00 1.36
N GLN A 67 -30.38 54.32 1.95
CA GLN A 67 -30.35 52.91 2.38
C GLN A 67 -30.34 51.86 1.23
N ASN A 68 -30.19 52.27 -0.04
CA ASN A 68 -30.43 51.40 -1.20
C ASN A 68 -29.21 51.15 -2.11
N LEU A 69 -27.98 51.44 -1.67
CA LEU A 69 -26.78 51.06 -2.42
C LEU A 69 -26.08 49.86 -1.74
N PRO A 70 -25.56 48.88 -2.52
CA PRO A 70 -24.74 47.81 -1.96
C PRO A 70 -23.55 48.41 -1.20
N PRO A 71 -23.10 47.78 -0.10
CA PRO A 71 -22.06 48.35 0.75
C PRO A 71 -20.78 48.53 -0.06
N ILE A 72 -20.43 49.79 -0.34
CA ILE A 72 -19.12 50.15 -0.88
C ILE A 72 -18.07 49.65 0.14
N PRO A 73 -17.01 48.95 -0.28
CA PRO A 73 -15.95 48.49 0.61
C PRO A 73 -15.44 49.66 1.46
N ARG A 74 -15.59 49.57 2.77
CA ARG A 74 -15.08 50.58 3.70
C ARG A 74 -13.65 50.23 4.08
N ALA A 75 -12.79 51.24 4.18
CA ALA A 75 -11.48 51.04 4.80
C ALA A 75 -11.66 50.54 6.25
N PRO A 76 -10.83 49.59 6.72
CA PRO A 76 -10.84 49.15 8.12
C PRO A 76 -10.60 50.33 9.06
N ALA A 77 -11.17 50.32 10.27
CA ALA A 77 -11.14 51.45 11.21
C ALA A 77 -9.73 52.06 11.46
N GLU A 78 -8.66 51.28 11.31
CA GLU A 78 -7.27 51.72 11.43
C GLU A 78 -6.40 51.21 10.24
N GLY A 79 -6.90 51.33 9.00
CA GLY A 79 -6.19 50.80 7.83
C GLY A 79 -6.36 51.59 6.53
N VAL A 80 -5.59 51.17 5.52
CA VAL A 80 -5.68 51.64 4.12
C VAL A 80 -6.33 50.54 3.28
N LEU A 81 -7.35 50.89 2.52
CA LEU A 81 -7.93 50.03 1.48
C LEU A 81 -7.37 50.44 0.12
N PHE A 82 -6.79 49.49 -0.60
CA PHE A 82 -6.28 49.67 -1.96
C PHE A 82 -7.08 48.76 -2.92
N GLY A 83 -7.56 49.31 -4.03
CA GLY A 83 -8.26 48.55 -5.05
C GLY A 83 -8.29 49.23 -6.42
N SER A 84 -8.55 48.46 -7.47
CA SER A 84 -8.82 48.97 -8.83
C SER A 84 -10.31 48.90 -9.15
N ILE A 85 -10.86 49.96 -9.71
CA ILE A 85 -12.26 50.05 -10.14
C ILE A 85 -12.29 50.29 -11.65
N ASP A 86 -13.08 49.49 -12.34
CA ASP A 86 -13.38 49.65 -13.76
C ASP A 86 -14.77 50.30 -13.91
N PHE A 87 -14.83 51.43 -14.59
CA PHE A 87 -16.07 52.09 -14.99
C PHE A 87 -16.35 51.75 -16.45
N PRO A 88 -17.35 50.88 -16.75
CA PRO A 88 -17.72 50.57 -18.12
C PRO A 88 -18.16 51.82 -18.89
N ALA A 89 -18.08 51.75 -20.22
CA ALA A 89 -18.58 52.80 -21.10
C ALA A 89 -20.06 53.12 -20.80
N GLY A 90 -20.38 54.41 -20.62
CA GLY A 90 -21.73 54.88 -20.28
C GLY A 90 -22.18 54.64 -18.84
N PHE A 91 -21.33 54.06 -17.98
CA PHE A 91 -21.69 53.78 -16.59
C PHE A 91 -21.64 55.05 -15.72
N ARG A 92 -22.72 55.30 -14.97
CA ARG A 92 -22.84 56.40 -14.00
C ARG A 92 -23.17 55.89 -12.61
N THR A 93 -22.40 56.30 -11.60
CA THR A 93 -22.73 56.00 -10.21
C THR A 93 -23.82 56.93 -9.68
N ALA A 94 -24.56 56.48 -8.66
CA ALA A 94 -25.39 57.38 -7.88
C ALA A 94 -24.53 58.40 -7.10
N MET A 95 -25.14 59.55 -6.79
CA MET A 95 -24.53 60.58 -5.97
C MET A 95 -24.39 60.08 -4.52
N HIS A 96 -23.17 60.02 -4.00
CA HIS A 96 -22.86 59.46 -2.68
C HIS A 96 -21.74 60.23 -1.96
N HIS A 97 -21.65 60.06 -0.64
CA HIS A 97 -20.55 60.59 0.18
C HIS A 97 -19.55 59.47 0.46
N THR A 98 -18.26 59.81 0.52
CA THR A 98 -17.23 58.92 1.08
C THR A 98 -16.93 59.29 2.53
N LEU A 99 -16.63 58.26 3.34
CA LEU A 99 -16.34 58.39 4.77
C LEU A 99 -14.82 58.33 5.06
N SER A 100 -14.02 58.29 4.01
CA SER A 100 -12.56 58.17 4.00
C SER A 100 -11.93 59.36 3.26
N LEU A 101 -10.62 59.54 3.46
CA LEU A 101 -9.82 60.35 2.54
C LEU A 101 -9.42 59.45 1.38
N ASP A 102 -9.83 59.83 0.18
CA ASP A 102 -9.70 58.97 -0.98
C ASP A 102 -8.75 59.55 -2.02
N TYR A 103 -7.82 58.73 -2.49
CA TYR A 103 -6.92 59.06 -3.59
C TYR A 103 -7.30 58.22 -4.81
N GLY A 104 -7.70 58.86 -5.90
CA GLY A 104 -8.06 58.21 -7.16
C GLY A 104 -7.07 58.53 -8.27
N VAL A 105 -6.41 57.54 -8.85
CA VAL A 105 -5.48 57.71 -9.99
C VAL A 105 -6.07 57.06 -11.23
N ILE A 106 -6.22 57.81 -12.32
CA ILE A 106 -6.72 57.26 -13.58
C ILE A 106 -5.56 56.56 -14.31
N LEU A 107 -5.73 55.26 -14.58
CA LEU A 107 -4.72 54.46 -15.29
C LEU A 107 -4.95 54.43 -16.81
N SER A 108 -6.21 54.32 -17.23
CA SER A 108 -6.60 54.24 -18.65
C SER A 108 -8.05 54.67 -18.83
N GLY A 109 -8.42 55.16 -20.02
CA GLY A 109 -9.75 55.73 -20.29
C GLY A 109 -9.97 57.09 -19.60
N GLU A 110 -11.17 57.64 -19.72
CA GLU A 110 -11.53 58.93 -19.12
C GLU A 110 -12.81 58.79 -18.28
N VAL A 111 -12.89 59.51 -17.17
CA VAL A 111 -14.09 59.53 -16.32
C VAL A 111 -14.34 60.94 -15.77
N THR A 112 -15.60 61.33 -15.72
CA THR A 112 -16.01 62.63 -15.15
C THR A 112 -16.37 62.45 -13.68
N LEU A 113 -15.78 63.27 -12.83
CA LEU A 113 -16.19 63.50 -11.45
C LEU A 113 -17.27 64.58 -11.43
N VAL A 114 -18.45 64.25 -10.91
CA VAL A 114 -19.60 65.16 -10.80
C VAL A 114 -19.86 65.44 -9.33
N LEU A 115 -19.79 66.70 -8.90
CA LEU A 115 -20.10 67.12 -7.53
C LEU A 115 -21.58 67.50 -7.39
N ASP A 116 -22.10 67.45 -6.16
CA ASP A 116 -23.50 67.80 -5.87
C ASP A 116 -23.84 69.27 -6.15
N GLY A 117 -22.82 70.10 -6.35
CA GLY A 117 -22.97 71.47 -6.80
C GLY A 117 -23.20 71.71 -8.27
N GLY A 118 -23.12 70.67 -9.10
CA GLY A 118 -23.19 70.76 -10.56
C GLY A 118 -21.82 70.98 -11.22
N GLU A 119 -20.74 71.07 -10.45
CA GLU A 119 -19.37 71.09 -10.98
C GLU A 119 -19.00 69.71 -11.52
N GLU A 120 -18.50 69.68 -12.75
CA GLU A 120 -18.03 68.46 -13.42
C GLU A 120 -16.59 68.63 -13.86
N THR A 121 -15.74 67.65 -13.56
CA THR A 121 -14.34 67.62 -14.01
C THR A 121 -14.02 66.29 -14.67
N LEU A 122 -13.59 66.36 -15.93
CA LEU A 122 -13.07 65.23 -16.69
C LEU A 122 -11.65 64.90 -16.22
N LEU A 123 -11.43 63.65 -15.86
CA LEU A 123 -10.13 63.10 -15.46
C LEU A 123 -9.64 62.10 -16.51
N LYS A 124 -8.35 62.21 -16.85
CA LYS A 124 -7.68 61.46 -17.92
C LYS A 124 -6.53 60.62 -17.36
N PRO A 125 -5.97 59.65 -18.12
CA PRO A 125 -4.87 58.82 -17.64
C PRO A 125 -3.70 59.67 -17.14
N GLY A 126 -3.27 59.41 -15.90
CA GLY A 126 -2.25 60.21 -15.20
C GLY A 126 -2.81 61.22 -14.19
N ASP A 127 -4.08 61.61 -14.30
CA ASP A 127 -4.70 62.53 -13.35
C ASP A 127 -4.93 61.86 -11.99
N LEU A 128 -4.72 62.64 -10.93
CA LEU A 128 -4.96 62.28 -9.54
C LEU A 128 -6.09 63.13 -8.98
N VAL A 129 -7.07 62.48 -8.36
CA VAL A 129 -8.07 63.13 -7.52
C VAL A 129 -7.81 62.84 -6.04
N ILE A 130 -7.95 63.85 -5.19
CA ILE A 130 -8.03 63.70 -3.74
C ILE A 130 -9.44 64.13 -3.30
N GLN A 131 -10.24 63.16 -2.85
CA GLN A 131 -11.60 63.42 -2.38
C GLN A 131 -11.63 63.48 -0.86
N ARG A 132 -12.01 64.64 -0.35
CA ARG A 132 -12.04 64.90 1.09
C ARG A 132 -13.45 64.71 1.63
N GLY A 133 -13.99 63.51 1.45
CA GLY A 133 -15.32 63.12 1.90
C GLY A 133 -16.48 63.84 1.20
N THR A 134 -16.28 64.39 0.00
CA THR A 134 -17.26 65.17 -0.78
C THR A 134 -18.38 64.30 -1.35
N LYS A 135 -19.54 64.94 -1.61
CA LYS A 135 -20.68 64.28 -2.27
C LYS A 135 -20.49 64.30 -3.78
N HIS A 136 -20.39 63.12 -4.38
CA HIS A 136 -20.02 63.02 -5.79
C HIS A 136 -20.65 61.81 -6.50
N ALA A 137 -20.60 61.85 -7.83
CA ALA A 137 -20.89 60.75 -8.72
C ALA A 137 -19.78 60.65 -9.78
N TRP A 138 -19.58 59.45 -10.30
CA TRP A 138 -18.66 59.14 -11.38
C TRP A 138 -19.45 58.85 -12.64
N PHE A 139 -19.03 59.41 -13.77
CA PHE A 139 -19.65 59.12 -15.06
C PHE A 139 -18.59 58.91 -16.14
N ASN A 140 -18.54 57.71 -16.70
CA ASN A 140 -17.73 57.45 -17.89
C ASN A 140 -18.56 57.77 -19.15
N HIS A 141 -18.30 58.94 -19.75
CA HIS A 141 -18.92 59.36 -21.01
C HIS A 141 -18.30 58.68 -22.25
N GLY A 142 -17.17 58.01 -22.09
CA GLY A 142 -16.40 57.42 -23.16
C GLY A 142 -16.95 56.07 -23.65
N ALA A 143 -16.41 55.62 -24.79
CA ALA A 143 -16.72 54.32 -25.39
C ALA A 143 -15.86 53.17 -24.83
N GLU A 144 -14.80 53.49 -24.08
CA GLU A 144 -13.87 52.52 -23.50
C GLU A 144 -14.05 52.42 -21.98
N VAL A 145 -13.61 51.31 -21.40
CA VAL A 145 -13.60 51.13 -19.94
C VAL A 145 -12.56 52.06 -19.32
N CYS A 146 -12.97 52.93 -18.41
CA CYS A 146 -12.05 53.71 -17.60
C CYS A 146 -11.60 52.90 -16.38
N ARG A 147 -10.30 52.73 -16.19
CA ARG A 147 -9.71 52.03 -15.04
C ARG A 147 -9.05 53.03 -14.11
N MET A 148 -9.48 53.03 -12.85
CA MET A 148 -8.97 53.88 -11.79
C MET A 148 -8.45 53.05 -10.62
N ILE A 149 -7.32 53.43 -10.03
CA ILE A 149 -6.89 52.93 -8.73
C ILE A 149 -7.43 53.84 -7.64
N PHE A 150 -7.94 53.23 -6.58
CA PHE A 150 -8.46 53.92 -5.41
C PHE A 150 -7.68 53.51 -4.15
N VAL A 151 -7.24 54.50 -3.37
CA VAL A 151 -6.63 54.33 -2.06
C VAL A 151 -7.47 55.07 -1.04
N ALA A 152 -8.23 54.34 -0.23
CA ALA A 152 -9.07 54.89 0.83
C ALA A 152 -8.37 54.75 2.19
N VAL A 153 -8.20 55.86 2.89
CA VAL A 153 -7.55 55.91 4.20
C VAL A 153 -8.60 56.17 5.29
N ALA A 154 -8.65 55.31 6.32
CA ALA A 154 -9.55 55.44 7.47
C ALA A 154 -9.10 56.54 8.46
N ARG A 155 -10.04 57.04 9.28
CA ARG A 155 -9.86 58.23 10.13
C ARG A 155 -9.93 57.91 11.63
N GLU A 156 -9.01 58.47 12.42
CA GLU A 156 -9.17 58.70 13.87
C GLU A 156 -9.81 60.08 14.16
N LYS A 157 -10.59 60.16 15.24
CA LYS A 157 -11.13 61.42 15.78
C LYS A 157 -10.00 62.25 16.38
N THR A 158 -9.72 63.42 15.83
CA THR A 158 -8.92 64.44 16.53
C THR A 158 -9.28 65.85 16.07
N GLU A 159 -9.49 66.72 17.06
CA GLU A 159 -9.42 68.18 16.95
C GLU A 159 -7.96 68.61 17.18
N LEU A 160 -7.47 69.64 16.46
CA LEU A 160 -6.99 70.91 17.02
C LEU A 160 -6.10 71.71 16.05
N GLU A 161 -6.26 73.03 16.22
CA GLU A 161 -5.33 74.18 16.15
C GLU A 161 -4.37 74.45 14.98
N ALA A 162 -4.14 75.75 14.85
CA ALA A 162 -3.48 76.42 13.74
C ALA A 162 -1.96 76.27 13.80
N GLY A 163 -1.40 75.81 12.68
CA GLY A 163 0.01 75.91 12.33
C GLY A 163 0.80 74.64 12.62
N GLU A 164 0.92 73.75 11.62
CA GLU A 164 2.07 72.83 11.48
C GLU A 164 2.11 72.09 10.12
N SER A 165 3.28 71.50 9.82
CA SER A 165 3.86 71.21 8.50
C SER A 165 3.50 69.87 7.85
N VAL A 166 3.48 69.85 6.51
CA VAL A 166 3.28 68.67 5.63
C VAL A 166 4.47 67.71 5.65
N ARG A 167 4.24 66.39 5.78
CA ARG A 167 5.24 65.33 5.50
C ARG A 167 4.80 64.44 4.32
N PRO A 168 5.74 64.01 3.45
CA PRO A 168 5.44 63.09 2.35
C PRO A 168 5.14 61.68 2.88
N LEU A 169 4.09 61.04 2.35
CA LEU A 169 3.81 59.61 2.55
C LEU A 169 4.27 58.85 1.31
N LEU A 170 5.13 57.85 1.48
CA LEU A 170 5.59 56.99 0.39
C LEU A 170 4.62 55.82 0.24
N VAL A 171 3.84 55.78 -0.84
CA VAL A 171 2.99 54.63 -1.18
C VAL A 171 3.65 53.86 -2.32
N THR A 172 4.03 52.61 -2.08
CA THR A 172 4.62 51.74 -3.11
C THR A 172 3.52 51.13 -3.97
N LEU A 173 3.46 51.51 -5.24
CA LEU A 173 2.53 50.99 -6.24
C LEU A 173 3.26 49.97 -7.12
N VAL A 174 2.90 48.68 -7.01
CA VAL A 174 3.38 47.64 -7.94
C VAL A 174 2.33 47.46 -9.02
N LEU A 175 2.50 48.12 -10.16
CA LEU A 175 1.64 47.94 -11.33
C LEU A 175 2.07 46.70 -12.09
N GLY A 176 1.56 45.54 -11.68
CA GLY A 176 1.71 44.29 -12.43
C GLY A 176 0.59 44.14 -13.47
N THR A 177 0.87 44.39 -14.75
CA THR A 177 -0.04 44.02 -15.84
C THR A 177 0.07 42.52 -16.13
N HIS A 178 -0.85 41.74 -15.56
CA HIS A 178 -1.11 40.36 -15.98
C HIS A 178 -2.15 40.35 -17.10
N TRP A 179 -1.74 40.51 -18.37
CA TRP A 179 -2.35 39.85 -19.53
C TRP A 179 -1.60 40.16 -20.84
N GLN A 180 -1.43 39.13 -21.69
CA GLN A 180 -0.92 39.13 -23.08
C GLN A 180 0.61 39.32 -23.22
N THR A 181 1.40 38.41 -23.79
CA THR A 181 1.16 37.61 -24.98
C THR A 181 2.02 36.34 -24.92
N VAL A 182 1.44 35.21 -25.28
CA VAL A 182 2.16 34.01 -25.73
C VAL A 182 2.90 34.39 -27.02
N SER A 183 4.04 35.08 -26.91
CA SER A 183 5.01 35.22 -28.01
C SER A 183 6.21 34.32 -27.72
N ARG A 184 6.17 33.19 -28.42
CA ARG A 184 7.24 32.25 -28.75
C ARG A 184 8.67 32.83 -28.68
N THR A 185 9.30 32.73 -27.53
CA THR A 185 10.75 32.46 -27.45
C THR A 185 11.00 31.74 -26.13
N MET A 186 11.32 30.44 -26.20
CA MET A 186 11.91 29.74 -25.06
C MET A 186 13.15 30.54 -24.65
N ARG A 187 13.23 30.98 -23.38
CA ARG A 187 14.47 31.62 -22.88
C ARG A 187 15.65 30.71 -23.21
N LEU A 188 16.72 31.29 -23.73
CA LEU A 188 17.85 30.56 -24.30
C LEU A 188 18.43 29.54 -23.30
N GLU A 189 18.46 29.87 -22.00
CA GLU A 189 18.93 28.94 -20.96
C GLU A 189 18.09 27.66 -20.86
N TYR A 190 16.76 27.72 -21.01
CA TYR A 190 15.90 26.55 -20.96
C TYR A 190 16.03 25.72 -22.24
N LEU A 191 16.27 26.36 -23.38
CA LEU A 191 16.58 25.66 -24.63
C LEU A 191 17.90 24.90 -24.55
N ILE A 192 18.94 25.55 -24.03
CA ILE A 192 20.24 24.91 -23.81
C ILE A 192 20.08 23.74 -22.83
N ALA A 193 19.35 23.90 -21.72
CA ALA A 193 19.09 22.83 -20.77
C ALA A 193 18.37 21.64 -21.42
N ALA A 194 17.31 21.89 -22.21
CA ALA A 194 16.58 20.84 -22.92
C ALA A 194 17.45 20.13 -23.97
N LEU A 195 18.25 20.88 -24.74
CA LEU A 195 19.20 20.31 -25.72
C LEU A 195 20.30 19.48 -25.02
N ALA A 196 20.79 19.93 -23.87
CA ALA A 196 21.73 19.16 -23.05
C ALA A 196 21.10 17.87 -22.52
N GLY A 197 19.81 17.91 -22.13
CA GLY A 197 19.03 16.72 -21.78
C GLY A 197 18.93 15.73 -22.94
N LEU A 198 18.58 16.21 -24.13
CA LEU A 198 18.54 15.41 -25.35
C LEU A 198 19.91 14.80 -25.67
N ALA A 199 20.97 15.61 -25.64
CA ALA A 199 22.34 15.17 -25.89
C ALA A 199 22.78 14.11 -24.85
N SER A 200 22.37 14.27 -23.59
CA SER A 200 22.64 13.28 -22.53
C SER A 200 21.94 11.94 -22.82
N HIS A 201 20.69 11.96 -23.31
CA HIS A 201 20.01 10.73 -23.71
C HIS A 201 20.74 10.05 -24.86
N VAL A 202 21.01 10.78 -25.94
CA VAL A 202 21.57 10.22 -27.19
C VAL A 202 23.02 9.78 -27.01
N GLY A 203 23.83 10.59 -26.34
CA GLY A 203 25.28 10.39 -26.19
C GLY A 203 25.68 9.46 -25.04
N TYR A 204 24.90 9.44 -23.95
CA TYR A 204 25.25 8.69 -22.74
C TYR A 204 24.19 7.65 -22.38
N PHE A 205 22.98 8.05 -21.97
CA PHE A 205 22.00 7.14 -21.36
C PHE A 205 21.43 6.05 -22.29
N ARG A 206 21.58 6.19 -23.61
CA ARG A 206 21.19 5.16 -24.58
C ARG A 206 22.15 3.95 -24.57
N ARG A 207 23.37 4.09 -24.05
CA ARG A 207 24.42 3.07 -24.14
C ARG A 207 25.06 2.81 -22.78
N GLY A 208 25.06 1.55 -22.36
CA GLY A 208 25.73 1.13 -21.14
C GLY A 208 24.76 0.59 -20.09
N GLU A 209 25.31 0.19 -18.95
CA GLU A 209 24.61 -0.53 -17.89
C GLU A 209 24.24 0.43 -16.74
N HIS A 210 23.42 1.44 -17.07
CA HIS A 210 23.07 2.56 -16.18
C HIS A 210 22.27 2.14 -14.93
N HIS A 211 21.63 0.97 -14.95
CA HIS A 211 20.88 0.45 -13.79
C HIS A 211 21.78 0.20 -12.57
N LEU A 212 23.09 0.03 -12.77
CA LEU A 212 24.06 -0.15 -11.68
C LEU A 212 24.31 1.14 -10.89
N TYR A 213 24.06 2.30 -11.50
CA TYR A 213 24.43 3.62 -10.99
C TYR A 213 23.22 4.49 -10.60
N ALA A 214 22.02 3.90 -10.52
CA ALA A 214 20.78 4.65 -10.24
C ALA A 214 20.87 5.51 -8.97
N SER A 215 21.38 4.96 -7.87
CA SER A 215 21.55 5.70 -6.61
C SER A 215 22.60 6.80 -6.70
N LEU A 216 23.67 6.60 -7.49
CA LEU A 216 24.69 7.62 -7.75
C LEU A 216 24.09 8.77 -8.55
N TYR A 217 23.28 8.48 -9.58
CA TYR A 217 22.62 9.52 -10.39
C TYR A 217 21.65 10.37 -9.56
N VAL A 218 20.84 9.74 -8.71
CA VAL A 218 19.93 10.50 -7.82
C VAL A 218 20.73 11.38 -6.86
N LYS A 219 21.79 10.84 -6.23
CA LYS A 219 22.64 11.62 -5.32
C LYS A 219 23.34 12.78 -6.03
N ALA A 220 23.97 12.51 -7.18
CA ALA A 220 24.66 13.53 -7.96
C ALA A 220 23.70 14.62 -8.42
N PHE A 221 22.52 14.25 -8.96
CA PHE A 221 21.52 15.22 -9.40
C PHE A 221 21.01 16.10 -8.26
N THR A 222 20.65 15.51 -7.11
CA THR A 222 20.18 16.26 -5.94
C THR A 222 21.28 17.17 -5.38
N LEU A 223 22.53 16.71 -5.31
CA LEU A 223 23.66 17.52 -4.87
C LEU A 223 23.94 18.67 -5.84
N THR A 224 23.87 18.44 -7.15
CA THR A 224 24.02 19.49 -8.17
C THR A 224 22.92 20.54 -8.06
N VAL A 225 21.66 20.12 -7.88
CA VAL A 225 20.53 21.06 -7.66
C VAL A 225 20.74 21.88 -6.40
N ALA A 226 21.12 21.24 -5.28
CA ALA A 226 21.37 21.94 -4.02
C ALA A 226 22.55 22.92 -4.12
N ALA A 227 23.65 22.50 -4.76
CA ALA A 227 24.81 23.34 -4.98
C ALA A 227 24.49 24.54 -5.88
N ALA A 228 23.67 24.35 -6.93
CA ALA A 228 23.23 25.44 -7.80
C ALA A 228 22.35 26.46 -7.03
N VAL A 229 21.43 26.00 -6.18
CA VAL A 229 20.64 26.90 -5.32
C VAL A 229 21.54 27.67 -4.36
N ALA A 230 22.48 26.98 -3.70
CA ALA A 230 23.43 27.62 -2.79
C ALA A 230 24.32 28.65 -3.51
N PHE A 231 24.78 28.35 -4.72
CA PHE A 231 25.56 29.29 -5.53
C PHE A 231 24.78 30.56 -5.86
N LEU A 232 23.51 30.47 -6.24
CA LEU A 232 22.69 31.67 -6.49
C LEU A 232 22.48 32.47 -5.20
N VAL A 233 22.15 31.81 -4.10
CA VAL A 233 21.90 32.47 -2.81
C VAL A 233 23.14 33.17 -2.27
N TYR A 234 24.27 32.45 -2.16
CA TYR A 234 25.48 32.98 -1.52
C TYR A 234 26.43 33.68 -2.49
N GLY A 235 26.44 33.29 -3.76
CA GLY A 235 27.33 33.85 -4.77
C GLY A 235 26.74 35.03 -5.53
N GLN A 236 25.40 35.09 -5.70
CA GLN A 236 24.72 36.17 -6.42
C GLN A 236 23.76 37.00 -5.55
N GLY A 237 23.61 36.66 -4.26
CA GLY A 237 22.74 37.40 -3.33
C GLY A 237 21.24 37.17 -3.57
N ASP A 238 20.88 36.12 -4.30
CA ASP A 238 19.49 35.81 -4.65
C ASP A 238 18.68 35.31 -3.44
N ASN A 239 17.38 35.62 -3.40
CA ASN A 239 16.50 35.03 -2.40
C ASN A 239 16.31 33.52 -2.68
N VAL A 240 16.36 32.69 -1.63
CA VAL A 240 16.15 31.23 -1.65
C VAL A 240 14.94 30.81 -2.48
N ARG A 241 13.81 31.53 -2.39
CA ARG A 241 12.60 31.20 -3.17
C ARG A 241 12.82 31.38 -4.67
N HIS A 242 13.46 32.48 -5.05
CA HIS A 242 13.77 32.81 -6.44
C HIS A 242 14.82 31.84 -7.01
N ALA A 243 15.94 31.64 -6.31
CA ALA A 243 16.98 30.70 -6.67
C ALA A 243 16.42 29.27 -6.86
N SER A 244 15.61 28.80 -5.91
CA SER A 244 14.97 27.47 -5.99
C SER A 244 14.05 27.36 -7.21
N SER A 245 13.24 28.39 -7.48
CA SER A 245 12.34 28.42 -8.65
C SER A 245 13.11 28.41 -9.98
N GLN A 246 14.22 29.14 -10.07
CA GLN A 246 15.05 29.16 -11.28
C GLN A 246 15.73 27.81 -11.53
N VAL A 247 16.40 27.25 -10.52
CA VAL A 247 17.09 25.94 -10.63
C VAL A 247 16.09 24.84 -10.94
N PHE A 248 14.90 24.86 -10.32
CA PHE A 248 13.85 23.87 -10.61
C PHE A 248 13.37 23.94 -12.06
N ARG A 249 13.18 25.15 -12.62
CA ARG A 249 12.80 25.32 -14.04
C ARG A 249 13.88 24.82 -15.01
N LEU A 250 15.16 25.09 -14.72
CA LEU A 250 16.28 24.55 -15.51
C LEU A 250 16.36 23.03 -15.43
N ALA A 251 16.24 22.46 -14.23
CA ALA A 251 16.19 21.03 -14.01
C ALA A 251 15.02 20.37 -14.76
N ALA A 252 13.83 20.99 -14.71
CA ALA A 252 12.65 20.52 -15.44
C ALA A 252 12.86 20.58 -16.97
N ALA A 253 13.49 21.64 -17.49
CA ALA A 253 13.82 21.75 -18.91
C ALA A 253 14.81 20.66 -19.36
N TYR A 254 15.87 20.41 -18.57
CA TYR A 254 16.82 19.32 -18.83
C TYR A 254 16.14 17.95 -18.83
N LEU A 255 15.37 17.63 -17.78
CA LEU A 255 14.65 16.36 -17.68
C LEU A 255 13.60 16.23 -18.80
N GLY A 256 12.94 17.32 -19.18
CA GLY A 256 12.01 17.37 -20.30
C GLY A 256 12.69 17.02 -21.63
N GLY A 257 13.88 17.57 -21.91
CA GLY A 257 14.67 17.20 -23.08
C GLY A 257 15.15 15.74 -23.07
N LEU A 258 15.64 15.27 -21.91
CA LEU A 258 16.11 13.89 -21.72
C LEU A 258 14.97 12.87 -21.93
N TYR A 259 13.87 13.01 -21.20
CA TYR A 259 12.75 12.07 -21.26
C TYR A 259 11.91 12.26 -22.52
N GLY A 260 11.79 13.47 -23.06
CA GLY A 260 11.16 13.71 -24.35
C GLY A 260 11.88 12.96 -25.47
N SER A 261 13.22 13.10 -25.54
CA SER A 261 14.05 12.34 -26.49
C SER A 261 13.92 10.82 -26.29
N LEU A 262 13.91 10.34 -25.04
CA LEU A 262 13.71 8.93 -24.71
C LEU A 262 12.35 8.40 -25.19
N LEU A 263 11.27 9.14 -24.98
CA LEU A 263 9.93 8.76 -25.38
C LEU A 263 9.78 8.70 -26.90
N VAL A 264 10.27 9.71 -27.61
CA VAL A 264 10.32 9.73 -29.08
C VAL A 264 11.05 8.49 -29.61
N TYR A 265 12.23 8.20 -29.05
CA TYR A 265 12.98 7.00 -29.42
C TYR A 265 12.20 5.72 -29.16
N ARG A 266 11.66 5.55 -27.95
CA ARG A 266 10.96 4.33 -27.52
C ARG A 266 9.70 4.02 -28.32
N VAL A 267 8.93 5.07 -28.66
CA VAL A 267 7.63 4.96 -29.32
C VAL A 267 7.77 4.87 -30.83
N LEU A 268 8.69 5.63 -31.44
CA LEU A 268 8.78 5.78 -32.90
C LEU A 268 9.98 5.05 -33.51
N LEU A 269 11.15 5.10 -32.87
CA LEU A 269 12.42 4.67 -33.48
C LEU A 269 12.98 3.35 -32.93
N HIS A 270 12.40 2.80 -31.86
CA HIS A 270 12.94 1.62 -31.19
C HIS A 270 12.78 0.39 -32.11
N PRO A 271 13.83 -0.44 -32.27
CA PRO A 271 13.81 -1.54 -33.24
C PRO A 271 12.80 -2.64 -32.89
N LEU A 272 12.31 -2.69 -31.65
CA LEU A 272 11.21 -3.58 -31.25
C LEU A 272 9.81 -3.07 -31.64
N ASN A 273 9.68 -1.91 -32.29
CA ASN A 273 8.37 -1.36 -32.70
C ASN A 273 7.62 -2.25 -33.70
N LYS A 274 8.33 -3.11 -34.44
CA LYS A 274 7.74 -4.10 -35.35
C LYS A 274 7.03 -5.27 -34.65
N PHE A 275 7.35 -5.53 -33.37
CA PHE A 275 6.75 -6.64 -32.62
C PHE A 275 5.43 -6.19 -31.97
N PRO A 276 4.42 -7.08 -31.95
CA PRO A 276 3.13 -6.77 -31.35
C PRO A 276 3.20 -6.71 -29.82
N GLY A 277 2.26 -6.01 -29.20
CA GLY A 277 2.13 -5.88 -27.75
C GLY A 277 1.41 -4.59 -27.34
N PRO A 278 0.93 -4.48 -26.09
CA PRO A 278 0.30 -3.26 -25.57
C PRO A 278 1.16 -2.00 -25.76
N LEU A 279 0.55 -0.89 -26.17
CA LEU A 279 1.26 0.36 -26.48
C LEU A 279 2.06 0.90 -25.27
N GLY A 280 1.50 0.77 -24.06
CA GLY A 280 2.17 1.20 -22.82
C GLY A 280 3.52 0.50 -22.58
N TYR A 281 3.67 -0.75 -23.04
CA TYR A 281 4.93 -1.49 -22.90
C TYR A 281 6.05 -0.89 -23.75
N ARG A 282 5.74 -0.12 -24.80
CA ARG A 282 6.76 0.64 -25.54
C ARG A 282 7.38 1.74 -24.68
N ILE A 283 6.58 2.35 -23.81
CA ILE A 283 6.94 3.56 -23.04
C ILE A 283 7.77 3.19 -21.81
N SER A 284 7.32 2.22 -21.02
CA SER A 284 7.93 1.91 -19.72
C SER A 284 7.73 0.46 -19.30
N SER A 285 8.75 -0.16 -18.70
CA SER A 285 8.61 -1.50 -18.10
C SER A 285 7.69 -1.48 -16.87
N PHE A 286 7.44 -0.32 -16.24
CA PHE A 286 6.44 -0.18 -15.17
C PHE A 286 5.02 -0.49 -15.64
N CYS A 287 4.73 -0.35 -16.93
CA CYS A 287 3.43 -0.74 -17.46
C CYS A 287 3.19 -2.25 -17.29
N LEU A 288 4.22 -3.10 -17.50
CA LEU A 288 4.11 -4.52 -17.17
C LEU A 288 3.97 -4.70 -15.66
N SER A 289 4.80 -4.03 -14.86
CA SER A 289 4.75 -4.14 -13.39
C SER A 289 3.37 -3.82 -12.82
N SER A 290 2.68 -2.80 -13.36
CA SER A 290 1.33 -2.40 -12.95
C SER A 290 0.28 -3.49 -13.16
N GLN A 291 0.48 -4.37 -14.15
CA GLN A 291 -0.43 -5.49 -14.44
C GLN A 291 -0.15 -6.71 -13.55
N LEU A 292 1.03 -6.75 -12.92
CA LEU A 292 1.52 -7.90 -12.16
C LEU A 292 1.40 -7.71 -10.64
N PHE A 293 0.56 -6.79 -10.17
CA PHE A 293 0.33 -6.59 -8.73
C PHE A 293 -0.21 -7.85 -8.02
N LYS A 294 -0.94 -8.71 -8.75
CA LYS A 294 -1.41 -10.02 -8.26
C LYS A 294 -0.32 -11.10 -8.28
N ARG A 295 0.90 -10.78 -8.73
CA ARG A 295 2.04 -11.72 -8.85
C ARG A 295 1.65 -12.98 -9.62
N ASN A 296 1.02 -12.81 -10.78
CA ASN A 296 0.46 -13.89 -11.60
C ASN A 296 1.04 -13.87 -13.03
N ALA A 297 2.34 -13.58 -13.16
CA ALA A 297 2.96 -13.31 -14.44
C ALA A 297 2.75 -14.46 -15.44
N PHE A 298 2.94 -15.72 -15.06
CA PHE A 298 2.69 -16.87 -15.93
C PHE A 298 1.30 -16.88 -16.61
N ARG A 299 0.23 -16.45 -15.91
CA ARG A 299 -1.12 -16.31 -16.50
C ARG A 299 -1.21 -15.11 -17.43
N HIS A 300 -0.60 -13.99 -17.02
CA HIS A 300 -0.57 -12.77 -17.82
C HIS A 300 0.14 -13.00 -19.16
N PHE A 301 1.31 -13.65 -19.14
CA PHE A 301 2.05 -14.01 -20.36
C PHE A 301 1.28 -14.99 -21.23
N ARG A 302 0.57 -15.97 -20.65
CA ARG A 302 -0.33 -16.85 -21.41
C ARG A 302 -1.41 -16.05 -22.16
N ASN A 303 -2.04 -15.09 -21.50
CA ASN A 303 -3.06 -14.24 -22.12
C ASN A 303 -2.47 -13.33 -23.21
N LEU A 304 -1.28 -12.79 -23.00
CA LEU A 304 -0.57 -12.00 -24.00
C LEU A 304 -0.25 -12.82 -25.25
N HIS A 305 0.33 -14.01 -25.09
CA HIS A 305 0.67 -14.88 -26.22
C HIS A 305 -0.57 -15.40 -26.96
N LYS A 306 -1.67 -15.68 -26.24
CA LYS A 306 -2.97 -15.99 -26.89
C LYS A 306 -3.47 -14.85 -27.77
N ARG A 307 -3.19 -13.59 -27.42
CA ARG A 307 -3.69 -12.40 -28.14
C ARG A 307 -2.77 -11.93 -29.26
N TYR A 308 -1.45 -11.96 -29.04
CA TYR A 308 -0.46 -11.33 -29.91
C TYR A 308 0.46 -12.32 -30.64
N GLY A 309 0.34 -13.62 -30.37
CA GLY A 309 1.15 -14.66 -31.01
C GLY A 309 2.48 -14.97 -30.30
N PRO A 310 3.42 -15.64 -30.98
CA PRO A 310 4.63 -16.19 -30.36
C PRO A 310 5.67 -15.15 -29.93
N PHE A 311 5.71 -13.97 -30.56
CA PHE A 311 6.66 -12.90 -30.24
C PHE A 311 5.93 -11.67 -29.70
N VAL A 312 6.07 -11.36 -28.42
CA VAL A 312 5.33 -10.27 -27.78
C VAL A 312 6.26 -9.30 -27.08
N ARG A 313 6.18 -8.01 -27.44
CA ARG A 313 6.89 -6.94 -26.75
C ARG A 313 6.23 -6.68 -25.41
N VAL A 314 7.03 -6.75 -24.34
CA VAL A 314 6.55 -6.66 -22.94
C VAL A 314 7.28 -5.60 -22.13
N GLY A 315 8.13 -4.82 -22.78
CA GLY A 315 8.75 -3.62 -22.24
C GLY A 315 9.48 -2.83 -23.33
N PRO A 316 10.11 -1.70 -22.98
CA PRO A 316 10.83 -0.86 -23.94
C PRO A 316 11.86 -1.63 -24.75
N SER A 317 12.59 -2.55 -24.12
CA SER A 317 13.65 -3.37 -24.73
C SER A 317 13.51 -4.87 -24.38
N GLU A 318 12.30 -5.29 -24.00
CA GLU A 318 11.99 -6.63 -23.51
C GLU A 318 11.00 -7.35 -24.46
N LEU A 319 11.34 -8.58 -24.86
CA LEU A 319 10.54 -9.45 -25.73
C LEU A 319 10.31 -10.81 -25.07
N SER A 320 9.06 -11.23 -24.98
CA SER A 320 8.68 -12.58 -24.55
C SER A 320 8.42 -13.45 -25.78
N ILE A 321 8.99 -14.65 -25.79
CA ILE A 321 9.05 -15.51 -26.98
C ILE A 321 8.51 -16.90 -26.62
N ALA A 322 7.29 -17.19 -27.01
CA ALA A 322 6.67 -18.52 -26.88
C ALA A 322 6.80 -19.28 -28.21
N HIS A 323 8.04 -19.57 -28.61
CA HIS A 323 8.36 -20.37 -29.79
C HIS A 323 9.36 -21.48 -29.44
N PRO A 324 9.18 -22.74 -29.88
CA PRO A 324 10.07 -23.86 -29.54
C PRO A 324 11.53 -23.63 -29.93
N GLU A 325 11.79 -23.20 -31.17
CA GLU A 325 13.14 -22.89 -31.65
C GLU A 325 13.82 -21.78 -30.82
N GLY A 326 13.02 -20.86 -30.28
CA GLY A 326 13.53 -19.81 -29.40
C GLY A 326 14.17 -20.36 -28.14
N VAL A 327 13.71 -21.48 -27.61
CA VAL A 327 14.32 -22.15 -26.45
C VAL A 327 15.75 -22.59 -26.77
N SER A 328 15.97 -23.24 -27.92
CA SER A 328 17.30 -23.66 -28.36
C SER A 328 18.21 -22.47 -28.68
N VAL A 329 17.72 -21.44 -29.35
CA VAL A 329 18.52 -20.26 -29.72
C VAL A 329 18.91 -19.44 -28.49
N ILE A 330 18.00 -19.27 -27.53
CA ILE A 330 18.21 -18.42 -26.36
C ILE A 330 18.93 -19.16 -25.22
N TYR A 331 18.62 -20.44 -25.00
CA TYR A 331 19.15 -21.22 -23.88
C TYR A 331 20.07 -22.38 -24.28
N GLY A 332 20.10 -22.82 -25.55
CA GLY A 332 20.86 -23.98 -25.99
C GLY A 332 22.38 -23.85 -25.83
N GLN A 333 23.11 -24.95 -26.07
CA GLN A 333 24.57 -24.98 -25.90
C GLN A 333 25.31 -23.98 -26.80
N GLY A 334 24.82 -23.75 -28.02
CA GLY A 334 25.39 -22.78 -28.97
C GLY A 334 24.88 -21.34 -28.79
N SER A 335 24.05 -21.07 -27.78
CA SER A 335 23.48 -19.73 -27.57
C SER A 335 24.58 -18.70 -27.34
N LYS A 336 24.54 -17.63 -28.12
CA LYS A 336 25.35 -16.42 -27.92
C LYS A 336 24.75 -15.47 -26.88
N CYS A 337 23.53 -15.75 -26.40
CA CYS A 337 22.86 -14.87 -25.46
C CYS A 337 23.51 -14.95 -24.07
N THR A 338 23.65 -13.81 -23.41
CA THR A 338 24.22 -13.72 -22.04
C THR A 338 23.12 -13.45 -21.02
N LYS A 339 23.42 -13.49 -19.72
CA LYS A 339 22.44 -13.14 -18.69
C LYS A 339 22.15 -11.62 -18.71
N ALA A 340 20.86 -11.27 -18.64
CA ALA A 340 20.38 -9.88 -18.65
C ALA A 340 20.61 -9.15 -17.31
N ALA A 341 20.22 -7.87 -17.24
CA ALA A 341 20.42 -6.99 -16.09
C ALA A 341 19.75 -7.49 -14.79
N TRP A 342 18.72 -8.35 -14.88
CA TRP A 342 18.06 -8.94 -13.72
C TRP A 342 19.03 -9.63 -12.75
N TYR A 343 20.09 -10.25 -13.29
CA TYR A 343 21.08 -10.97 -12.51
C TYR A 343 22.05 -10.06 -11.72
N ASP A 344 21.93 -8.73 -11.81
CA ASP A 344 22.70 -7.78 -10.99
C ASP A 344 21.97 -7.38 -9.69
N LEU A 345 20.86 -8.03 -9.34
CA LEU A 345 20.01 -7.63 -8.20
C LEU A 345 20.75 -7.56 -6.86
N THR A 346 21.70 -8.47 -6.61
CA THR A 346 22.45 -8.57 -5.35
C THR A 346 23.84 -7.94 -5.38
N LYS A 347 24.27 -7.31 -6.50
CA LYS A 347 25.63 -6.77 -6.60
C LYS A 347 25.96 -5.82 -5.43
N PRO A 348 27.14 -5.96 -4.78
CA PRO A 348 28.31 -6.73 -5.21
C PRO A 348 28.32 -8.23 -4.84
N ILE A 349 27.33 -8.73 -4.11
CA ILE A 349 27.21 -10.16 -3.79
C ILE A 349 26.84 -10.91 -5.07
N THR A 350 27.67 -11.87 -5.45
CA THR A 350 27.53 -12.65 -6.70
C THR A 350 27.62 -14.15 -6.44
N SER A 351 27.12 -14.95 -7.37
CA SER A 351 27.04 -16.40 -7.31
C SER A 351 27.16 -17.00 -8.70
N LEU A 352 27.23 -18.33 -8.80
CA LEU A 352 27.14 -19.02 -10.09
C LEU A 352 25.92 -18.56 -10.91
N GLN A 353 24.76 -18.36 -10.26
CA GLN A 353 23.55 -17.93 -10.93
C GLN A 353 23.65 -16.49 -11.45
N THR A 354 24.28 -15.57 -10.72
CA THR A 354 24.28 -14.14 -11.04
C THR A 354 25.44 -13.68 -11.93
N PHE A 355 26.48 -14.50 -12.12
CA PHE A 355 27.55 -14.16 -13.06
C PHE A 355 27.03 -14.00 -14.50
N ARG A 356 27.05 -12.74 -14.98
CA ARG A 356 26.69 -12.36 -16.35
C ARG A 356 27.84 -12.57 -17.34
N ALA A 357 29.07 -12.26 -16.93
CA ALA A 357 30.26 -12.49 -17.75
C ALA A 357 30.48 -13.99 -17.92
N LYS A 358 30.43 -14.46 -19.18
CA LYS A 358 30.49 -15.89 -19.50
C LYS A 358 31.77 -16.57 -18.99
N ALA A 359 32.92 -15.92 -19.12
CA ALA A 359 34.19 -16.48 -18.63
C ALA A 359 34.21 -16.71 -17.11
N LEU A 360 33.69 -15.76 -16.32
CA LEU A 360 33.59 -15.89 -14.86
C LEU A 360 32.58 -16.96 -14.47
N HIS A 361 31.43 -16.99 -15.15
CA HIS A 361 30.43 -18.03 -14.99
C HIS A 361 31.02 -19.42 -15.23
N ASP A 362 31.69 -19.63 -16.36
CA ASP A 362 32.21 -20.93 -16.76
C ASP A 362 33.32 -21.40 -15.80
N ARG A 363 34.18 -20.49 -15.32
CA ARG A 363 35.17 -20.79 -14.28
C ARG A 363 34.49 -21.24 -12.99
N ARG A 364 33.46 -20.52 -12.51
CA ARG A 364 32.75 -20.89 -11.28
C ARG A 364 31.93 -22.19 -11.46
N ARG A 365 31.37 -22.40 -12.65
CA ARG A 365 30.59 -23.60 -13.01
C ARG A 365 31.43 -24.86 -12.88
N ARG A 366 32.71 -24.84 -13.28
CA ARG A 366 33.61 -26.01 -13.13
C ARG A 366 33.77 -26.45 -11.68
N ILE A 367 33.87 -25.50 -10.74
CA ILE A 367 33.94 -25.79 -9.30
C ILE A 367 32.61 -26.40 -8.84
N TRP A 368 31.48 -25.81 -9.24
CA TRP A 368 30.17 -26.35 -8.90
C TRP A 368 29.93 -27.74 -9.49
N SER A 369 30.39 -28.02 -10.71
CA SER A 369 30.23 -29.33 -11.34
C SER A 369 30.89 -30.47 -10.55
N SER A 370 31.97 -30.23 -9.80
CA SER A 370 32.58 -31.28 -8.98
C SER A 370 31.69 -31.69 -7.80
N ALA A 371 30.87 -30.77 -7.26
CA ALA A 371 29.90 -31.04 -6.20
C ALA A 371 28.82 -32.03 -6.65
N PHE A 372 28.42 -31.99 -7.93
CA PHE A 372 27.35 -32.82 -8.49
C PHE A 372 27.88 -34.04 -9.27
N SER A 373 29.09 -34.49 -8.94
CA SER A 373 29.61 -35.77 -9.44
C SER A 373 28.83 -36.97 -8.87
N ASP A 374 28.91 -38.13 -9.51
CA ASP A 374 28.25 -39.36 -9.04
C ASP A 374 28.66 -39.75 -7.61
N ARG A 375 29.92 -39.45 -7.22
CA ARG A 375 30.38 -39.63 -5.84
C ARG A 375 29.67 -38.67 -4.88
N GLY A 376 29.54 -37.39 -5.24
CA GLY A 376 28.82 -36.39 -4.44
C GLY A 376 27.35 -36.76 -4.26
N LEU A 377 26.65 -37.08 -5.35
CA LEU A 377 25.23 -37.43 -5.34
C LEU A 377 24.91 -38.64 -4.45
N ARG A 378 25.75 -39.70 -4.47
CA ARG A 378 25.60 -40.86 -3.58
C ARG A 378 25.75 -40.49 -2.10
N GLY A 379 26.68 -39.59 -1.77
CA GLY A 379 26.80 -39.06 -0.41
C GLY A 379 25.59 -38.23 0.00
N TYR A 380 25.07 -37.40 -0.91
CA TYR A 380 23.89 -36.57 -0.65
C TYR A 380 22.63 -37.42 -0.44
N GLU A 381 22.48 -38.54 -1.16
CA GLU A 381 21.35 -39.45 -0.98
C GLU A 381 21.26 -40.00 0.46
N GLN A 382 22.40 -40.30 1.08
CA GLN A 382 22.45 -40.74 2.49
C GLN A 382 21.97 -39.65 3.45
N ARG A 383 22.33 -38.39 3.20
CA ARG A 383 21.85 -37.24 3.98
C ARG A 383 20.34 -37.02 3.78
N ILE A 384 19.88 -37.07 2.52
CA ILE A 384 18.46 -36.90 2.16
C ILE A 384 17.58 -37.98 2.80
N GLN A 385 18.07 -39.23 2.88
CA GLN A 385 17.36 -40.33 3.53
C GLN A 385 16.99 -40.05 4.99
N VAL A 386 17.83 -39.31 5.73
CA VAL A 386 17.54 -38.96 7.14
C VAL A 386 16.32 -38.05 7.21
N HIS A 387 16.31 -36.97 6.41
CA HIS A 387 15.19 -36.03 6.37
C HIS A 387 13.93 -36.65 5.79
N ARG A 388 14.06 -37.55 4.79
CA ARG A 388 12.91 -38.24 4.19
C ARG A 388 12.23 -39.13 5.23
N ARG A 389 12.99 -39.87 6.03
CA ARG A 389 12.44 -40.67 7.12
C ARG A 389 11.70 -39.81 8.14
N LYS A 390 12.22 -38.63 8.49
CA LYS A 390 11.51 -37.67 9.36
C LYS A 390 10.17 -37.24 8.74
N LEU A 391 10.16 -36.87 7.47
CA LEU A 391 8.92 -36.50 6.75
C LEU A 391 7.89 -37.65 6.76
N ILE A 392 8.30 -38.87 6.39
CA ILE A 392 7.41 -40.03 6.33
C ILE A 392 6.87 -40.40 7.71
N ASN A 393 7.71 -40.37 8.75
CA ASN A 393 7.28 -40.65 10.12
C ASN A 393 6.30 -39.59 10.62
N HIS A 394 6.50 -38.33 10.26
CA HIS A 394 5.55 -37.28 10.60
C HIS A 394 4.19 -37.49 9.92
N ILE A 395 4.17 -37.78 8.61
CA ILE A 395 2.93 -38.09 7.89
C ILE A 395 2.22 -39.29 8.52
N ARG A 396 2.95 -40.34 8.89
CA ARG A 396 2.40 -41.50 9.59
C ARG A 396 1.79 -41.14 10.94
N SER A 397 2.37 -40.18 11.67
CA SER A 397 1.82 -39.74 12.96
C SER A 397 0.49 -38.97 12.84
N LEU A 398 0.12 -38.54 11.63
CA LEU A 398 -1.11 -37.81 11.31
C LEU A 398 -2.07 -38.68 10.47
N GLU A 399 -1.96 -40.00 10.54
CA GLU A 399 -2.78 -40.92 9.75
C GLU A 399 -4.28 -40.68 10.01
N GLY A 400 -5.04 -40.49 8.92
CA GLY A 400 -6.48 -40.19 8.96
C GLY A 400 -6.82 -38.69 8.95
N GLU A 401 -5.87 -37.80 9.25
CA GLU A 401 -6.10 -36.35 9.30
C GLU A 401 -5.77 -35.64 7.97
N PRO A 402 -6.47 -34.55 7.59
CA PRO A 402 -6.09 -33.72 6.46
C PRO A 402 -4.73 -33.04 6.65
N ILE A 403 -3.79 -33.25 5.71
CA ILE A 403 -2.42 -32.71 5.78
C ILE A 403 -2.17 -31.69 4.65
N ASN A 404 -1.67 -30.50 5.00
CA ASN A 404 -1.16 -29.56 3.99
C ASN A 404 0.23 -29.99 3.50
N MET A 405 0.26 -30.77 2.44
CA MET A 405 1.50 -31.29 1.87
C MET A 405 2.40 -30.23 1.24
N THR A 406 1.87 -29.09 0.78
CA THR A 406 2.71 -27.97 0.30
C THR A 406 3.60 -27.44 1.40
N LYS A 407 3.06 -27.26 2.62
CA LYS A 407 3.83 -26.86 3.81
C LYS A 407 4.92 -27.88 4.11
N TRP A 408 4.57 -29.16 4.19
CA TRP A 408 5.52 -30.21 4.56
C TRP A 408 6.64 -30.41 3.54
N PHE A 409 6.35 -30.29 2.24
CA PHE A 409 7.39 -30.30 1.21
C PHE A 409 8.31 -29.09 1.29
N ASN A 410 7.80 -27.92 1.71
CA ASN A 410 8.61 -26.74 1.97
C ASN A 410 9.59 -26.99 3.12
N LEU A 411 9.08 -27.36 4.31
CA LEU A 411 9.92 -27.66 5.48
C LEU A 411 10.97 -28.74 5.18
N TYR A 412 10.54 -29.82 4.52
CA TYR A 412 11.41 -30.91 4.10
C TYR A 412 12.54 -30.45 3.18
N SER A 413 12.20 -29.71 2.12
CA SER A 413 13.19 -29.32 1.11
C SER A 413 14.19 -28.32 1.67
N PHE A 414 13.75 -27.40 2.54
CA PHE A 414 14.65 -26.47 3.21
C PHE A 414 15.59 -27.18 4.20
N ASP A 415 15.11 -28.13 5.00
CA ASP A 415 15.98 -28.89 5.90
C ASP A 415 17.04 -29.70 5.14
N VAL A 416 16.64 -30.37 4.04
CA VAL A 416 17.57 -31.07 3.15
C VAL A 416 18.63 -30.11 2.62
N MET A 417 18.25 -28.95 2.10
CA MET A 417 19.21 -28.03 1.52
C MET A 417 20.03 -27.26 2.55
N GLY A 418 19.50 -27.02 3.76
CA GLY A 418 20.30 -26.53 4.88
C GLY A 418 21.44 -27.49 5.20
N ASP A 419 21.11 -28.78 5.31
CA ASP A 419 22.09 -29.83 5.55
C ASP A 419 23.11 -29.94 4.41
N LEU A 420 22.66 -29.92 3.15
CA LEU A 420 23.56 -29.98 2.00
C LEU A 420 24.35 -28.66 1.76
N ALA A 421 23.91 -27.53 2.30
CA ALA A 421 24.62 -26.25 2.20
C ALA A 421 25.64 -26.06 3.34
N PHE A 422 25.26 -26.43 4.56
CA PHE A 422 25.98 -26.05 5.78
C PHE A 422 26.35 -27.24 6.67
N GLY A 423 26.02 -28.46 6.27
CA GLY A 423 26.15 -29.65 7.12
C GLY A 423 25.22 -29.65 8.33
N ARG A 424 24.15 -28.82 8.30
CA ARG A 424 23.14 -28.71 9.36
C ARG A 424 21.78 -28.29 8.81
N SER A 425 20.70 -28.94 9.24
CA SER A 425 19.31 -28.55 8.95
C SER A 425 18.92 -27.21 9.59
N PHE A 426 17.73 -26.73 9.22
CA PHE A 426 17.07 -25.62 9.91
C PHE A 426 16.13 -26.10 11.03
N ASP A 427 16.03 -27.41 11.20
CA ASP A 427 15.22 -28.13 12.19
C ASP A 427 13.71 -27.86 12.02
N MET A 428 13.29 -27.60 10.78
CA MET A 428 11.90 -27.28 10.44
C MET A 428 10.97 -28.47 10.49
N LEU A 429 11.44 -29.66 10.09
CA LEU A 429 10.68 -30.89 10.20
C LEU A 429 10.46 -31.30 11.67
N GLU A 430 11.44 -31.02 12.53
CA GLU A 430 11.34 -31.33 13.96
C GLU A 430 10.41 -30.34 14.68
N THR A 431 10.56 -29.06 14.39
CA THR A 431 9.74 -28.00 15.01
C THR A 431 8.36 -27.86 14.37
N SER A 432 8.13 -28.46 13.20
CA SER A 432 6.91 -28.30 12.38
C SER A 432 6.60 -26.84 11.98
N GLN A 433 7.63 -25.97 12.04
CA GLN A 433 7.54 -24.53 11.82
C GLN A 433 8.64 -24.05 10.86
N GLU A 434 8.36 -22.99 10.11
CA GLU A 434 9.37 -22.35 9.26
C GLU A 434 10.42 -21.64 10.12
N HIS A 435 11.70 -21.90 9.85
CA HIS A 435 12.78 -21.16 10.49
C HIS A 435 12.74 -19.68 10.09
N TRP A 436 12.94 -18.77 11.05
CA TRP A 436 12.83 -17.31 10.84
C TRP A 436 13.60 -16.80 9.62
N ALA A 437 14.80 -17.32 9.36
CA ALA A 437 15.62 -16.91 8.22
C ALA A 437 14.95 -17.23 6.87
N ILE A 438 14.20 -18.34 6.80
CA ILE A 438 13.45 -18.72 5.59
C ILE A 438 12.17 -17.90 5.47
N GLN A 439 11.53 -17.53 6.58
CA GLN A 439 10.44 -16.55 6.56
C GLN A 439 10.91 -15.21 5.96
N LEU A 440 12.06 -14.69 6.41
CA LEU A 440 12.64 -13.46 5.85
C LEU A 440 13.00 -13.59 4.36
N LEU A 441 13.50 -14.76 3.94
CA LEU A 441 13.74 -15.06 2.53
C LEU A 441 12.42 -15.01 1.74
N ASN A 442 11.41 -15.75 2.19
CA ASN A 442 10.10 -15.85 1.55
C ASN A 442 9.44 -14.49 1.40
N ASP A 443 9.53 -13.63 2.42
CA ASP A 443 9.04 -12.25 2.38
C ASP A 443 9.88 -11.34 1.47
N GLY A 444 11.21 -11.48 1.53
CA GLY A 444 12.15 -10.67 0.77
C GLY A 444 12.10 -10.87 -0.75
N ILE A 445 11.68 -12.06 -1.23
CA ILE A 445 11.56 -12.35 -2.67
C ILE A 445 10.20 -11.96 -3.27
N LYS A 446 9.17 -11.71 -2.44
CA LYS A 446 7.82 -11.31 -2.94
C LYS A 446 7.85 -10.15 -3.94
N PRO A 447 8.66 -9.08 -3.75
CA PRO A 447 8.72 -7.98 -4.70
C PRO A 447 9.22 -8.35 -6.10
N LEU A 448 9.95 -9.46 -6.25
CA LEU A 448 10.41 -9.92 -7.56
C LEU A 448 9.23 -10.32 -8.47
N GLY A 449 8.09 -10.72 -7.89
CA GLY A 449 6.85 -11.02 -8.61
C GLY A 449 6.23 -9.83 -9.34
N PHE A 450 6.65 -8.60 -9.04
CA PHE A 450 6.17 -7.38 -9.71
C PHE A 450 6.96 -7.03 -10.97
N PHE A 451 8.06 -7.73 -11.29
CA PHE A 451 8.89 -7.44 -12.47
C PHE A 451 9.29 -5.95 -12.56
N LEU A 452 9.73 -5.37 -11.44
CA LEU A 452 10.16 -3.96 -11.41
C LEU A 452 11.39 -3.73 -12.29
N PRO A 453 11.54 -2.56 -12.94
CA PRO A 453 12.77 -2.21 -13.65
C PRO A 453 13.99 -2.31 -12.73
N MET A 454 15.09 -2.90 -13.22
CA MET A 454 16.26 -3.18 -12.36
C MET A 454 16.91 -1.95 -11.76
N TRP A 455 16.90 -0.81 -12.45
CA TRP A 455 17.41 0.45 -11.89
C TRP A 455 16.59 0.90 -10.68
N PHE A 456 15.26 0.69 -10.72
CA PHE A 456 14.35 1.09 -9.66
C PHE A 456 14.44 0.12 -8.48
N PHE A 457 14.50 -1.19 -8.75
CA PHE A 457 14.74 -2.19 -7.72
C PHE A 457 16.05 -1.90 -6.96
N ARG A 458 17.14 -1.61 -7.69
CA ARG A 458 18.43 -1.25 -7.06
C ARG A 458 18.36 0.05 -6.27
N LEU A 459 17.61 1.05 -6.76
CA LEU A 459 17.37 2.27 -6.01
C LEU A 459 16.64 1.98 -4.68
N MET A 460 15.59 1.17 -4.70
CA MET A 460 14.88 0.75 -3.48
C MET A 460 15.82 0.03 -2.50
N THR A 461 16.65 -0.90 -2.99
CA THR A 461 17.60 -1.62 -2.12
C THR A 461 18.71 -0.74 -1.53
N SER A 462 18.86 0.50 -2.04
CA SER A 462 19.81 1.47 -1.50
C SER A 462 19.22 2.39 -0.43
N VAL A 463 17.90 2.34 -0.20
CA VAL A 463 17.22 3.14 0.83
C VAL A 463 17.42 2.48 2.21
N PRO A 464 18.02 3.18 3.19
CA PRO A 464 18.20 2.64 4.54
C PRO A 464 16.87 2.21 5.18
N GLY A 465 16.86 1.07 5.87
CA GLY A 465 15.68 0.53 6.55
C GLY A 465 14.75 -0.30 5.65
N LEU A 466 14.55 0.10 4.39
CA LEU A 466 13.59 -0.55 3.47
C LEU A 466 13.93 -2.03 3.19
N THR A 467 15.21 -2.41 3.24
CA THR A 467 15.67 -3.79 2.98
C THR A 467 16.37 -4.43 4.17
N ARG A 468 16.05 -3.99 5.39
CA ARG A 468 16.68 -4.50 6.62
C ARG A 468 16.58 -6.02 6.73
N ASP A 469 15.41 -6.59 6.48
CA ASP A 469 15.17 -8.02 6.63
C ASP A 469 15.88 -8.86 5.56
N TRP A 470 15.96 -8.36 4.33
CA TRP A 470 16.78 -8.97 3.28
C TRP A 470 18.25 -9.05 3.71
N TRP A 471 18.80 -7.97 4.26
CA TRP A 471 20.18 -7.97 4.75
C TRP A 471 20.38 -8.85 5.98
N ARG A 472 19.38 -9.00 6.85
CA ARG A 472 19.42 -9.99 7.96
C ARG A 472 19.52 -11.42 7.45
N PHE A 473 18.76 -11.76 6.41
CA PHE A 473 18.88 -13.08 5.77
C PHE A 473 20.25 -13.28 5.12
N ILE A 474 20.77 -12.28 4.40
CA ILE A 474 22.11 -12.35 3.80
C ILE A 474 23.18 -12.54 4.88
N ASN A 475 23.11 -11.79 5.98
CA ASN A 475 24.04 -11.94 7.11
C ASN A 475 23.99 -13.35 7.71
N PHE A 476 22.78 -13.91 7.86
CA PHE A 476 22.63 -15.30 8.28
C PHE A 476 23.35 -16.27 7.33
N CYS A 477 23.18 -16.13 6.00
CA CYS A 477 23.91 -16.95 5.03
C CYS A 477 25.43 -16.79 5.13
N THR A 478 25.92 -15.57 5.37
CA THR A 478 27.35 -15.28 5.60
C THR A 478 27.86 -15.94 6.86
N GLU A 479 27.15 -15.82 7.98
CA GLU A 479 27.53 -16.43 9.26
C GLU A 479 27.57 -17.97 9.14
N ARG A 480 26.58 -18.57 8.46
CA ARG A 480 26.54 -20.02 8.26
C ARG A 480 27.70 -20.53 7.43
N ILE A 481 28.05 -19.87 6.31
CA ILE A 481 29.19 -20.31 5.51
C ILE A 481 30.53 -20.09 6.23
N GLN A 482 30.64 -19.03 7.05
CA GLN A 482 31.80 -18.80 7.92
C GLN A 482 31.94 -19.83 9.04
N GLN A 483 30.84 -20.29 9.62
CA GLN A 483 30.85 -21.41 10.56
C GLN A 483 31.28 -22.70 9.84
N ARG A 484 30.74 -22.94 8.64
CA ARG A 484 31.03 -24.13 7.85
C ARG A 484 32.50 -24.22 7.40
N LEU A 485 33.17 -23.09 7.20
CA LEU A 485 34.62 -23.01 6.94
C LEU A 485 35.47 -23.58 8.09
N LYS A 486 34.95 -23.58 9.33
CA LYS A 486 35.65 -24.05 10.53
C LYS A 486 35.40 -25.52 10.85
N THR A 487 34.46 -26.16 10.16
CA THR A 487 34.04 -27.53 10.43
C THR A 487 34.39 -28.44 9.25
N LYS A 488 34.66 -29.71 9.52
CA LYS A 488 34.79 -30.76 8.49
C LYS A 488 33.59 -31.69 8.59
N GLN A 489 33.17 -32.24 7.47
CA GLN A 489 32.02 -33.13 7.38
C GLN A 489 32.48 -34.53 6.98
N THR A 490 31.99 -35.54 7.69
CA THR A 490 32.30 -36.96 7.41
C THR A 490 31.73 -37.40 6.07
N ILE A 491 30.47 -37.04 5.79
CA ILE A 491 29.86 -37.18 4.47
C ILE A 491 29.97 -35.81 3.78
N PRO A 492 30.60 -35.67 2.61
CA PRO A 492 30.69 -34.36 1.96
C PRO A 492 29.31 -33.73 1.71
N ASP A 493 29.22 -32.41 1.84
CA ASP A 493 28.07 -31.59 1.44
C ASP A 493 28.43 -30.78 0.17
N ILE A 494 27.55 -29.91 -0.33
CA ILE A 494 27.83 -29.10 -1.53
C ILE A 494 28.92 -28.06 -1.22
N ALA A 495 28.91 -27.49 -0.01
CA ALA A 495 29.92 -26.54 0.42
C ALA A 495 31.33 -27.13 0.42
N SER A 496 31.52 -28.42 0.72
CA SER A 496 32.83 -29.07 0.65
C SER A 496 33.54 -28.84 -0.70
N ALA A 497 32.82 -28.99 -1.82
CA ALA A 497 33.39 -28.77 -3.15
C ALA A 497 33.66 -27.29 -3.45
N ILE A 498 32.80 -26.40 -2.93
CA ILE A 498 32.91 -24.95 -3.13
C ILE A 498 34.07 -24.36 -2.31
N LEU A 499 34.33 -24.91 -1.13
CA LEU A 499 35.36 -24.46 -0.19
C LEU A 499 36.74 -25.05 -0.52
N ALA A 500 36.82 -26.23 -1.14
CA ALA A 500 38.10 -26.89 -1.44
C ALA A 500 39.15 -25.99 -2.13
N PRO A 501 38.83 -25.15 -3.12
CA PRO A 501 39.81 -24.25 -3.76
C PRO A 501 40.34 -23.12 -2.87
N LEU A 502 39.71 -22.89 -1.72
CA LEU A 502 40.01 -21.82 -0.75
C LEU A 502 40.72 -22.35 0.51
N GLU A 503 40.88 -23.67 0.65
CA GLU A 503 41.59 -24.26 1.78
C GLU A 503 43.02 -23.71 1.88
N GLY A 504 43.42 -23.31 3.09
CA GLY A 504 44.74 -22.73 3.37
C GLY A 504 44.95 -21.30 2.86
N LYS A 505 43.95 -20.66 2.22
CA LYS A 505 44.05 -19.28 1.72
C LYS A 505 43.38 -18.28 2.66
N LYS A 506 43.98 -17.10 2.80
CA LYS A 506 43.33 -15.96 3.47
C LYS A 506 42.23 -15.41 2.56
N LEU A 507 41.00 -15.42 3.05
CA LEU A 507 39.83 -14.97 2.28
C LEU A 507 39.86 -13.46 2.05
N THR A 508 39.67 -13.05 0.80
CA THR A 508 39.45 -11.64 0.44
C THR A 508 37.98 -11.27 0.63
N LYS A 509 37.68 -9.97 0.55
CA LYS A 509 36.29 -9.48 0.58
C LYS A 509 35.46 -10.04 -0.58
N ASP A 510 36.06 -10.18 -1.76
CA ASP A 510 35.39 -10.72 -2.94
C ASP A 510 35.13 -12.23 -2.80
N ASP A 511 36.04 -12.97 -2.17
CA ASP A 511 35.82 -14.38 -1.83
C ASP A 511 34.61 -14.52 -0.89
N LEU A 512 34.52 -13.67 0.15
CA LEU A 512 33.38 -13.68 1.07
C LEU A 512 32.06 -13.29 0.40
N ASN A 513 32.06 -12.30 -0.49
CA ASN A 513 30.89 -11.93 -1.28
C ASN A 513 30.43 -13.09 -2.17
N LEU A 514 31.37 -13.79 -2.80
CA LEU A 514 31.08 -14.95 -3.65
C LEU A 514 30.56 -16.14 -2.84
N LEU A 515 31.18 -16.44 -1.69
CA LEU A 515 30.74 -17.50 -0.78
C LEU A 515 29.35 -17.22 -0.21
N THR A 516 29.07 -15.96 0.14
CA THR A 516 27.74 -15.54 0.61
C THR A 516 26.69 -15.74 -0.48
N GLY A 517 26.97 -15.31 -1.72
CA GLY A 517 26.03 -15.48 -2.83
C GLY A 517 25.83 -16.94 -3.22
N ASP A 518 26.87 -17.77 -3.18
CA ASP A 518 26.74 -19.21 -3.43
C ASP A 518 26.00 -19.93 -2.30
N SER A 519 26.24 -19.55 -1.04
CA SER A 519 25.46 -20.03 0.12
C SER A 519 23.97 -19.76 -0.05
N GLN A 520 23.61 -18.52 -0.43
CA GLN A 520 22.24 -18.17 -0.78
C GLN A 520 21.71 -19.00 -1.94
N LEU A 521 22.50 -19.18 -3.01
CA LEU A 521 22.09 -19.94 -4.20
C LEU A 521 21.75 -21.40 -3.86
N ILE A 522 22.55 -22.07 -3.02
CA ILE A 522 22.30 -23.46 -2.63
C ILE A 522 20.95 -23.57 -1.92
N VAL A 523 20.73 -22.74 -0.90
CA VAL A 523 19.51 -22.78 -0.07
C VAL A 523 18.27 -22.43 -0.89
N VAL A 524 18.30 -21.36 -1.68
CA VAL A 524 17.11 -20.87 -2.40
C VAL A 524 16.78 -21.78 -3.60
N ALA A 525 17.75 -22.07 -4.46
CA ALA A 525 17.46 -22.74 -5.73
C ALA A 525 17.08 -24.22 -5.54
N GLY A 526 17.67 -24.90 -4.56
CA GLY A 526 17.40 -26.31 -4.30
C GLY A 526 16.10 -26.57 -3.53
N SER A 527 15.70 -25.68 -2.63
CA SER A 527 14.57 -25.91 -1.73
C SER A 527 13.23 -25.63 -2.40
N ASP A 528 13.00 -24.38 -2.82
CA ASP A 528 11.70 -23.91 -3.31
C ASP A 528 11.26 -24.65 -4.57
N THR A 529 12.18 -24.88 -5.51
CA THR A 529 11.85 -25.53 -6.78
C THR A 529 11.48 -27.00 -6.58
N THR A 530 12.19 -27.70 -5.70
CA THR A 530 11.92 -29.11 -5.37
C THR A 530 10.62 -29.25 -4.60
N ALA A 531 10.39 -28.42 -3.58
CA ALA A 531 9.15 -28.39 -2.80
C ALA A 531 7.92 -28.16 -3.70
N THR A 532 8.00 -27.13 -4.56
CA THR A 532 6.93 -26.80 -5.52
C THR A 532 6.67 -27.94 -6.50
N THR A 533 7.73 -28.61 -6.97
CA THR A 533 7.58 -29.75 -7.89
C THR A 533 6.89 -30.92 -7.19
N MET A 534 7.32 -31.30 -5.98
CA MET A 534 6.71 -32.41 -5.23
C MET A 534 5.24 -32.13 -4.91
N ALA A 535 4.92 -30.90 -4.49
CA ALA A 535 3.53 -30.49 -4.27
C ALA A 535 2.69 -30.60 -5.56
N SER A 536 3.27 -30.21 -6.69
CA SER A 536 2.60 -30.29 -8.00
C SER A 536 2.40 -31.72 -8.48
N ILE A 537 3.36 -32.61 -8.23
CA ILE A 537 3.23 -34.03 -8.57
C ILE A 537 2.10 -34.63 -7.76
N LEU A 538 2.08 -34.38 -6.45
CA LEU A 538 1.03 -34.92 -5.58
C LEU A 538 -0.35 -34.43 -5.99
N TYR A 539 -0.47 -33.14 -6.33
CA TYR A 539 -1.70 -32.55 -6.87
C TYR A 539 -2.19 -33.26 -8.14
N GLU A 540 -1.32 -33.55 -9.11
CA GLU A 540 -1.72 -34.27 -10.33
C GLU A 540 -2.09 -35.72 -10.04
N LEU A 541 -1.35 -36.40 -9.16
CA LEU A 541 -1.62 -37.80 -8.81
C LEU A 541 -2.96 -37.98 -8.09
N VAL A 542 -3.32 -37.11 -7.14
CA VAL A 542 -4.63 -37.23 -6.45
C VAL A 542 -5.81 -36.93 -7.36
N ARG A 543 -5.62 -36.14 -8.43
CA ARG A 543 -6.64 -35.92 -9.45
C ARG A 543 -6.72 -37.06 -10.46
N HIS A 544 -5.66 -37.85 -10.57
CA HIS A 544 -5.49 -38.91 -11.55
C HIS A 544 -4.99 -40.20 -10.89
N PRO A 545 -5.81 -40.82 -10.01
CA PRO A 545 -5.41 -41.93 -9.16
C PRO A 545 -4.91 -43.15 -9.93
N GLN A 546 -5.32 -43.33 -11.19
CA GLN A 546 -4.80 -44.40 -12.05
C GLN A 546 -3.27 -44.37 -12.23
N HIS A 547 -2.64 -43.19 -12.11
CA HIS A 547 -1.19 -43.08 -12.16
C HIS A 547 -0.52 -43.52 -10.86
N ILE A 548 -1.22 -43.44 -9.71
CA ILE A 548 -0.73 -43.97 -8.44
C ILE A 548 -0.58 -45.50 -8.55
N ASP A 549 -1.58 -46.19 -9.10
CA ASP A 549 -1.53 -47.65 -9.27
C ASP A 549 -0.42 -48.09 -10.22
N LYS A 550 -0.24 -47.39 -11.35
CA LYS A 550 0.86 -47.66 -12.29
C LYS A 550 2.23 -47.44 -11.64
N LEU A 551 2.38 -46.37 -10.84
CA LEU A 551 3.62 -46.14 -10.09
C LEU A 551 3.86 -47.26 -9.08
N ARG A 552 2.83 -47.73 -8.37
CA ARG A 552 2.95 -48.84 -7.41
C ARG A 552 3.40 -50.13 -8.09
N GLN A 553 2.81 -50.45 -9.23
CA GLN A 553 3.20 -51.61 -10.04
C GLN A 553 4.65 -51.50 -10.53
N GLU A 554 5.05 -50.33 -11.05
CA GLU A 554 6.42 -50.09 -11.54
C GLU A 554 7.47 -50.13 -10.42
N LEU A 555 7.11 -49.70 -9.20
CA LEU A 555 8.03 -49.59 -8.06
C LEU A 555 8.10 -50.85 -7.18
N ALA A 556 7.15 -51.78 -7.29
CA ALA A 556 7.02 -52.92 -6.37
C ALA A 556 8.30 -53.75 -6.21
N SER A 557 9.03 -54.00 -7.31
CA SER A 557 10.26 -54.80 -7.32
C SER A 557 11.53 -54.05 -6.87
N TYR A 558 11.44 -52.75 -6.59
CA TYR A 558 12.61 -51.90 -6.30
C TYR A 558 12.72 -51.47 -4.84
N LYS A 559 11.75 -51.86 -4.01
CA LYS A 559 11.81 -51.62 -2.57
C LYS A 559 12.94 -52.45 -1.96
N THR A 560 13.84 -51.80 -1.24
CA THR A 560 14.95 -52.52 -0.60
C THR A 560 14.45 -53.43 0.52
N ASN A 561 15.12 -54.57 0.71
CA ASN A 561 14.82 -55.54 1.78
C ASN A 561 15.27 -55.07 3.18
N ASN A 562 15.69 -53.82 3.34
CA ASN A 562 16.08 -53.30 4.64
C ASN A 562 14.83 -53.00 5.50
N PRO A 563 14.94 -52.92 6.84
CA PRO A 563 13.80 -52.64 7.72
C PRO A 563 13.07 -51.33 7.42
N ALA A 564 13.75 -50.38 6.76
CA ALA A 564 13.19 -49.08 6.40
C ALA A 564 12.40 -49.10 5.08
N GLY A 565 12.57 -50.12 4.23
CA GLY A 565 11.88 -50.25 2.94
C GLY A 565 12.14 -49.08 1.99
N GLU A 566 13.40 -48.67 1.85
CA GLU A 566 13.81 -47.47 1.10
C GLU A 566 13.94 -47.73 -0.41
N PHE A 567 13.91 -46.64 -1.20
CA PHE A 567 14.20 -46.64 -2.64
C PHE A 567 15.52 -45.91 -2.93
N LEU A 568 16.40 -46.56 -3.69
CA LEU A 568 17.68 -46.00 -4.13
C LEU A 568 17.54 -45.42 -5.54
N ASN A 569 17.96 -44.18 -5.73
CA ASN A 569 17.86 -43.49 -7.02
C ASN A 569 18.56 -44.24 -8.15
N GLU A 570 19.72 -44.88 -7.88
CA GLU A 570 20.42 -45.70 -8.89
C GLU A 570 19.50 -46.77 -9.52
N LYS A 571 18.58 -47.34 -8.73
CA LYS A 571 17.70 -48.43 -9.19
C LYS A 571 16.43 -47.94 -9.87
N ILE A 572 15.95 -46.74 -9.52
CA ILE A 572 14.67 -46.20 -10.02
C ILE A 572 14.83 -45.06 -11.03
N ALA A 573 16.05 -44.57 -11.27
CA ALA A 573 16.29 -43.37 -12.09
C ALA A 573 15.81 -43.48 -13.54
N ASN A 574 15.71 -44.70 -14.09
CA ASN A 574 15.36 -44.97 -15.48
C ASN A 574 13.95 -45.53 -15.66
N LEU A 575 13.13 -45.55 -14.59
CA LEU A 575 11.75 -46.03 -14.67
C LEU A 575 10.89 -45.10 -15.52
N ASN A 576 10.10 -45.68 -16.42
CA ASN A 576 9.42 -44.96 -17.49
C ASN A 576 8.25 -44.14 -16.93
N HIS A 577 7.37 -44.75 -16.15
CA HIS A 577 6.19 -44.08 -15.62
C HIS A 577 6.55 -43.05 -14.56
N LEU A 578 7.47 -43.38 -13.65
CA LEU A 578 8.01 -42.44 -12.66
C LEU A 578 8.55 -41.16 -13.30
N ASN A 579 9.41 -41.29 -14.32
CA ASN A 579 9.94 -40.11 -15.02
C ASN A 579 8.88 -39.44 -15.90
N GLY A 580 7.94 -40.19 -16.47
CA GLY A 580 6.80 -39.65 -17.21
C GLY A 580 5.94 -38.72 -16.36
N VAL A 581 5.61 -39.14 -15.13
CA VAL A 581 4.84 -38.34 -14.16
C VAL A 581 5.59 -37.06 -13.79
N ILE A 582 6.89 -37.17 -13.51
CA ILE A 582 7.74 -36.02 -13.15
C ILE A 582 7.83 -35.04 -14.33
N ASN A 583 8.13 -35.52 -15.54
CA ASN A 583 8.28 -34.67 -16.72
C ASN A 583 6.96 -34.00 -17.11
N GLU A 584 5.84 -34.74 -17.06
CA GLU A 584 4.53 -34.19 -17.37
C GLU A 584 4.10 -33.13 -16.34
N THR A 585 4.41 -33.37 -15.07
CA THR A 585 4.19 -32.36 -14.03
C THR A 585 5.05 -31.13 -14.28
N LEU A 586 6.35 -31.27 -14.60
CA LEU A 586 7.23 -30.14 -14.89
C LEU A 586 6.81 -29.36 -16.14
N ARG A 587 6.15 -30.02 -17.11
CA ARG A 587 5.60 -29.37 -18.31
C ARG A 587 4.41 -28.48 -17.95
N LEU A 588 3.47 -28.99 -17.15
CA LEU A 588 2.25 -28.25 -16.76
C LEU A 588 2.50 -27.25 -15.62
N HIS A 589 3.40 -27.58 -14.70
CA HIS A 589 3.69 -26.85 -13.47
C HIS A 589 5.18 -26.56 -13.32
N PRO A 590 5.82 -25.87 -14.29
CA PRO A 590 7.22 -25.52 -14.17
C PRO A 590 7.43 -24.62 -12.93
N PRO A 591 8.34 -24.99 -12.00
CA PRO A 591 8.57 -24.20 -10.80
C PRO A 591 9.03 -22.77 -11.09
N VAL A 592 9.73 -22.56 -12.21
CA VAL A 592 10.10 -21.24 -12.76
C VAL A 592 9.34 -21.05 -14.08
N PRO A 593 8.15 -20.43 -14.06
CA PRO A 593 7.20 -20.55 -15.16
C PRO A 593 7.39 -19.49 -16.25
N THR A 594 7.86 -18.29 -15.90
CA THR A 594 7.89 -17.16 -16.83
C THR A 594 9.29 -16.79 -17.30
N ALA A 595 10.23 -16.51 -16.40
CA ALA A 595 11.40 -15.70 -16.79
C ALA A 595 12.75 -16.28 -16.39
N LEU A 596 13.54 -16.64 -17.41
CA LEU A 596 15.00 -16.68 -17.36
C LEU A 596 15.54 -15.68 -18.38
N GLN A 597 15.72 -14.43 -17.96
CA GLN A 597 16.05 -13.34 -18.88
C GLN A 597 17.45 -13.49 -19.49
N ARG A 598 17.56 -13.28 -20.79
CA ARG A 598 18.82 -13.27 -21.54
C ARG A 598 18.95 -11.97 -22.33
N LYS A 599 20.18 -11.57 -22.63
CA LYS A 599 20.50 -10.44 -23.49
C LYS A 599 21.00 -10.97 -24.82
N THR A 600 20.38 -10.54 -25.91
CA THR A 600 20.84 -10.88 -27.27
C THR A 600 22.23 -10.26 -27.51
N PRO A 601 23.10 -10.93 -28.29
CA PRO A 601 24.41 -10.38 -28.65
C PRO A 601 24.24 -9.13 -29.53
N PRO A 602 25.27 -8.28 -29.70
CA PRO A 602 25.15 -7.04 -30.47
C PRO A 602 24.66 -7.22 -31.91
N GLU A 603 25.00 -8.35 -32.55
CA GLU A 603 24.54 -8.70 -33.90
C GLU A 603 23.07 -9.14 -34.00
N GLY A 604 22.39 -9.38 -32.87
CA GLY A 604 21.03 -9.93 -32.82
C GLY A 604 20.98 -11.45 -32.90
N ILE A 605 19.76 -12.00 -32.99
CA ILE A 605 19.49 -13.43 -33.19
C ILE A 605 18.35 -13.61 -34.18
N GLU A 606 18.21 -14.81 -34.74
CA GLU A 606 17.11 -15.20 -35.62
C GLU A 606 16.39 -16.40 -35.00
N ILE A 607 15.06 -16.41 -35.08
CA ILE A 607 14.18 -17.50 -34.62
C ILE A 607 13.06 -17.61 -35.64
N ASP A 608 12.92 -18.76 -36.31
CA ASP A 608 11.88 -19.02 -37.31
C ASP A 608 11.74 -17.88 -38.35
N GLY A 609 12.85 -17.52 -39.00
CA GLY A 609 12.93 -16.42 -39.97
C GLY A 609 12.71 -15.01 -39.38
N THR A 610 12.47 -14.90 -38.06
CA THR A 610 12.20 -13.63 -37.39
C THR A 610 13.48 -13.08 -36.75
N TYR A 611 14.04 -12.03 -37.36
CA TYR A 611 15.22 -11.34 -36.81
C TYR A 611 14.87 -10.51 -35.57
N ILE A 612 15.53 -10.80 -34.44
CA ILE A 612 15.47 -10.06 -33.19
C ILE A 612 16.74 -9.20 -33.05
N PRO A 613 16.61 -7.87 -32.87
CA PRO A 613 17.75 -6.96 -32.74
C PRO A 613 18.69 -7.30 -31.58
N GLY A 614 19.93 -6.84 -31.69
CA GLY A 614 20.93 -6.98 -30.63
C GLY A 614 20.67 -6.13 -29.39
N ASN A 615 21.26 -6.53 -28.27
CA ASN A 615 21.13 -5.87 -26.96
C ASN A 615 19.69 -5.80 -26.40
N MET A 616 18.82 -6.72 -26.80
CA MET A 616 17.45 -6.85 -26.30
C MET A 616 17.39 -7.86 -25.16
N THR A 617 16.48 -7.67 -24.21
CA THR A 617 16.19 -8.66 -23.18
C THR A 617 15.11 -9.61 -23.68
N VAL A 618 15.41 -10.91 -23.70
CA VAL A 618 14.54 -11.97 -24.23
C VAL A 618 14.36 -13.11 -23.23
N TRP A 619 13.23 -13.81 -23.26
CA TRP A 619 13.01 -15.06 -22.53
C TRP A 619 11.89 -15.90 -23.13
N CYS A 620 11.88 -17.20 -22.81
CA CYS A 620 10.84 -18.13 -23.24
C CYS A 620 10.00 -18.64 -22.05
N PRO A 621 8.74 -18.20 -21.88
CA PRO A 621 7.90 -18.57 -20.75
C PRO A 621 7.49 -20.05 -20.81
N GLN A 622 8.09 -20.87 -19.95
CA GLN A 622 7.90 -22.33 -19.92
C GLN A 622 6.46 -22.74 -19.62
N TYR A 623 5.71 -21.98 -18.81
CA TYR A 623 4.30 -22.28 -18.53
C TYR A 623 3.41 -22.13 -19.79
N VAL A 624 3.77 -21.20 -20.66
CA VAL A 624 3.08 -20.96 -21.95
C VAL A 624 3.50 -22.02 -22.95
N LEU A 625 4.80 -22.24 -23.12
CA LEU A 625 5.35 -23.26 -24.03
C LEU A 625 4.88 -24.67 -23.67
N GLY A 626 4.81 -24.99 -22.38
CA GLY A 626 4.28 -26.26 -21.91
C GLY A 626 2.84 -26.49 -22.36
N ARG A 627 2.07 -25.43 -22.65
CA ARG A 627 0.67 -25.50 -23.10
C ARG A 627 0.47 -25.17 -24.59
N ASP A 628 1.55 -25.14 -25.36
CA ASP A 628 1.48 -24.84 -26.78
C ASP A 628 1.05 -26.07 -27.59
N GLU A 629 0.00 -25.92 -28.40
CA GLU A 629 -0.57 -26.98 -29.24
C GLU A 629 0.35 -27.39 -30.40
N ASN A 630 1.25 -26.49 -30.80
CA ASN A 630 2.28 -26.78 -31.81
C ASN A 630 3.40 -27.65 -31.22
N SER A 631 3.64 -27.55 -29.91
CA SER A 631 4.65 -28.33 -29.20
C SER A 631 4.13 -29.67 -28.67
N TYR A 632 2.88 -29.70 -28.18
CA TYR A 632 2.30 -30.87 -27.53
C TYR A 632 0.86 -31.13 -27.98
N SER A 633 0.55 -32.38 -28.30
CA SER A 633 -0.84 -32.83 -28.54
C SER A 633 -1.62 -32.90 -27.22
N LYS A 634 -2.86 -32.39 -27.19
CA LYS A 634 -3.68 -32.26 -25.96
C LYS A 634 -2.87 -31.59 -24.82
N PRO A 635 -2.40 -30.35 -25.01
CA PRO A 635 -1.42 -29.73 -24.13
C PRO A 635 -1.95 -29.41 -22.73
N GLU A 636 -3.25 -29.29 -22.53
CA GLU A 636 -3.83 -29.05 -21.19
C GLU A 636 -4.04 -30.34 -20.39
N SER A 637 -3.97 -31.52 -21.02
CA SER A 637 -4.18 -32.81 -20.35
C SER A 637 -2.89 -33.32 -19.69
N PHE A 638 -3.00 -33.90 -18.49
CA PHE A 638 -1.92 -34.62 -17.84
C PHE A 638 -1.81 -36.04 -18.43
N VAL A 639 -0.78 -36.29 -19.23
CA VAL A 639 -0.50 -37.58 -19.88
C VAL A 639 0.97 -37.97 -19.69
N PRO A 640 1.34 -38.59 -18.56
CA PRO A 640 2.69 -39.12 -18.30
C PRO A 640 3.24 -40.01 -19.43
N GLU A 641 2.36 -40.80 -20.04
CA GLU A 641 2.65 -41.75 -21.11
C GLU A 641 3.20 -41.06 -22.38
N ARG A 642 3.00 -39.75 -22.56
CA ARG A 642 3.54 -39.03 -23.74
C ARG A 642 5.06 -39.12 -23.84
N TRP A 643 5.73 -39.30 -22.69
CA TRP A 643 7.18 -39.26 -22.61
C TRP A 643 7.85 -40.59 -23.00
N TYR A 644 7.12 -41.70 -22.98
CA TYR A 644 7.71 -43.03 -23.20
C TYR A 644 6.85 -44.00 -24.02
N GLN A 645 5.52 -43.82 -24.07
CA GLN A 645 4.59 -44.69 -24.80
C GLN A 645 4.01 -44.00 -26.04
N PHE A 646 3.74 -42.68 -25.97
CA PHE A 646 3.16 -41.90 -27.07
C PHE A 646 4.08 -40.75 -27.50
N PRO A 647 5.28 -41.03 -28.05
CA PRO A 647 6.28 -40.01 -28.35
C PRO A 647 5.80 -38.96 -29.36
N ASP A 648 4.90 -39.31 -30.29
CA ASP A 648 4.34 -38.39 -31.29
C ASP A 648 3.46 -37.29 -30.66
N MET A 649 3.04 -37.45 -29.41
CA MET A 649 2.35 -36.39 -28.66
C MET A 649 3.29 -35.24 -28.23
N VAL A 650 4.62 -35.41 -28.37
CA VAL A 650 5.63 -34.36 -28.19
C VAL A 650 6.18 -34.01 -29.57
N LYS A 651 5.55 -33.03 -30.22
CA LYS A 651 5.90 -32.60 -31.58
C LYS A 651 7.25 -31.89 -31.61
N GLU A 652 7.48 -31.01 -30.62
CA GLU A 652 8.71 -30.21 -30.52
C GLU A 652 9.40 -30.39 -29.16
N LYS A 653 10.36 -31.31 -29.10
CA LYS A 653 11.09 -31.63 -27.85
C LYS A 653 11.87 -30.45 -27.28
N SER A 654 12.29 -29.51 -28.13
CA SER A 654 13.03 -28.30 -27.76
C SER A 654 12.23 -27.38 -26.84
N ALA A 655 10.89 -27.44 -26.88
CA ALA A 655 10.00 -26.66 -26.03
C ALA A 655 10.06 -27.06 -24.54
N PHE A 656 10.56 -28.26 -24.22
CA PHE A 656 10.65 -28.77 -22.86
C PHE A 656 12.00 -28.41 -22.20
N ALA A 657 12.04 -27.30 -21.46
CA ALA A 657 13.26 -26.86 -20.77
C ALA A 657 13.02 -26.44 -19.30
N PRO A 658 12.39 -27.28 -18.45
CA PRO A 658 12.13 -26.93 -17.05
C PRO A 658 13.41 -26.71 -16.23
N PHE A 659 14.54 -27.27 -16.66
CA PHE A 659 15.86 -27.08 -16.06
C PHE A 659 16.74 -26.08 -16.82
N SER A 660 16.20 -25.33 -17.78
CA SER A 660 16.97 -24.59 -18.79
C SER A 660 17.91 -25.51 -19.59
N LEU A 661 18.52 -24.97 -20.65
CA LEU A 661 19.49 -25.68 -21.48
C LEU A 661 20.87 -24.97 -21.42
N GLY A 662 21.84 -25.57 -22.12
CA GLY A 662 23.12 -24.93 -22.45
C GLY A 662 24.04 -24.65 -21.26
N SER A 663 24.95 -23.70 -21.42
CA SER A 663 25.95 -23.33 -20.39
C SER A 663 25.31 -22.86 -19.09
N TYR A 664 24.09 -22.32 -19.15
CA TYR A 664 23.34 -21.83 -17.99
C TYR A 664 22.29 -22.82 -17.46
N GLY A 665 22.27 -24.07 -17.96
CA GLY A 665 21.36 -25.11 -17.48
C GLY A 665 21.51 -25.37 -15.97
N CYS A 666 20.45 -25.80 -15.31
CA CYS A 666 20.43 -26.05 -13.86
C CYS A 666 21.53 -27.04 -13.46
N ILE A 667 22.44 -26.62 -12.58
CA ILE A 667 23.50 -27.50 -12.04
C ILE A 667 22.91 -28.58 -11.13
N GLY A 668 21.86 -28.24 -10.38
CA GLY A 668 21.22 -29.12 -9.42
C GLY A 668 20.28 -30.15 -10.02
N ARG A 669 20.10 -30.22 -11.35
CA ARG A 669 19.16 -31.15 -11.99
C ARG A 669 19.32 -32.61 -11.50
N PRO A 670 20.53 -33.19 -11.41
CA PRO A 670 20.69 -34.56 -10.92
C PRO A 670 20.23 -34.73 -9.46
N LEU A 671 20.56 -33.78 -8.59
CA LEU A 671 20.17 -33.80 -7.18
C LEU A 671 18.65 -33.63 -7.00
N ALA A 672 18.04 -32.69 -7.73
CA ALA A 672 16.60 -32.46 -7.68
C ALA A 672 15.83 -33.71 -8.11
N LEU A 673 16.22 -34.33 -9.24
CA LEU A 673 15.57 -35.56 -9.71
C LEU A 673 15.78 -36.73 -8.75
N LEU A 674 16.98 -36.87 -8.16
CA LEU A 674 17.24 -37.86 -7.11
C LEU A 674 16.28 -37.70 -5.93
N ASN A 675 16.15 -36.47 -5.42
CA ASN A 675 15.28 -36.19 -4.28
C ASN A 675 13.81 -36.44 -4.63
N ILE A 676 13.34 -35.89 -5.75
CA ILE A 676 11.94 -36.05 -6.20
C ILE A 676 11.58 -37.52 -6.38
N ARG A 677 12.40 -38.29 -7.10
CA ARG A 677 12.11 -39.71 -7.39
C ARG A 677 12.03 -40.55 -6.13
N THR A 678 13.03 -40.45 -5.26
CA THR A 678 13.12 -41.28 -4.06
C THR A 678 12.04 -40.92 -3.04
N THR A 679 11.73 -39.64 -2.89
CA THR A 679 10.67 -39.16 -1.99
C THR A 679 9.28 -39.52 -2.52
N LEU A 680 9.03 -39.34 -3.82
CA LEU A 680 7.77 -39.73 -4.45
C LEU A 680 7.53 -41.24 -4.38
N ALA A 681 8.54 -42.05 -4.70
CA ALA A 681 8.44 -43.50 -4.62
C ALA A 681 8.10 -43.95 -3.20
N GLN A 682 8.76 -43.35 -2.19
CA GLN A 682 8.48 -43.66 -0.80
C GLN A 682 7.03 -43.31 -0.42
N LEU A 683 6.54 -42.13 -0.79
CA LEU A 683 5.18 -41.69 -0.45
C LEU A 683 4.11 -42.59 -1.06
N VAL A 684 4.17 -42.82 -2.38
CA VAL A 684 3.16 -43.60 -3.13
C VAL A 684 3.11 -45.07 -2.68
N MET A 685 4.26 -45.63 -2.27
CA MET A 685 4.36 -47.01 -1.79
C MET A 685 4.05 -47.17 -0.30
N THR A 686 3.91 -46.07 0.44
CA THR A 686 3.65 -46.11 1.90
C THR A 686 2.21 -45.72 2.24
N PHE A 687 1.60 -44.80 1.48
CA PHE A 687 0.29 -44.22 1.81
C PHE A 687 -0.69 -44.31 0.65
N ASP A 688 -1.97 -44.47 0.97
CA ASP A 688 -3.09 -44.14 0.08
C ASP A 688 -3.36 -42.63 0.19
N ILE A 689 -3.37 -41.94 -0.95
CA ILE A 689 -3.38 -40.47 -0.99
C ILE A 689 -4.59 -39.99 -1.77
N ALA A 690 -5.38 -39.12 -1.15
CA ALA A 690 -6.55 -38.49 -1.75
C ALA A 690 -6.66 -37.02 -1.32
N LEU A 691 -7.54 -36.26 -1.97
CA LEU A 691 -7.92 -34.93 -1.51
C LEU A 691 -8.69 -35.02 -0.18
N ALA A 692 -8.48 -34.05 0.70
CA ALA A 692 -9.22 -33.95 1.95
C ALA A 692 -10.73 -33.75 1.71
N PRO A 693 -11.61 -34.13 2.65
CA PRO A 693 -13.05 -33.90 2.52
C PRO A 693 -13.37 -32.43 2.22
N GLY A 694 -14.11 -32.19 1.13
CA GLY A 694 -14.51 -30.84 0.70
C GLY A 694 -13.45 -30.06 -0.11
N GLU A 695 -12.26 -30.62 -0.35
CA GLU A 695 -11.26 -30.02 -1.24
C GLU A 695 -11.36 -30.62 -2.66
N ASP A 696 -11.38 -29.75 -3.67
CA ASP A 696 -11.43 -30.13 -5.09
C ASP A 696 -10.11 -29.81 -5.83
N GLY A 697 -9.11 -29.30 -5.09
CA GLY A 697 -7.82 -28.88 -5.62
C GLY A 697 -7.84 -27.54 -6.38
N SER A 698 -8.98 -26.86 -6.52
CA SER A 698 -9.09 -25.60 -7.24
C SER A 698 -8.23 -24.49 -6.63
N LYS A 699 -8.07 -24.48 -5.30
CA LYS A 699 -7.23 -23.53 -4.56
C LYS A 699 -5.75 -23.63 -4.92
N PHE A 700 -5.26 -24.84 -5.18
CA PHE A 700 -3.84 -25.10 -5.46
C PHE A 700 -3.38 -24.38 -6.72
N GLU A 701 -4.18 -24.44 -7.78
CA GLU A 701 -3.94 -23.63 -8.97
C GLU A 701 -4.42 -22.20 -8.74
N GLY A 702 -5.67 -21.97 -8.37
CA GLY A 702 -6.31 -20.64 -8.31
C GLY A 702 -5.49 -19.59 -7.55
N ASN A 703 -4.91 -19.97 -6.42
CA ASN A 703 -4.15 -19.08 -5.55
C ASN A 703 -2.64 -19.03 -5.86
N ALA A 704 -2.16 -19.80 -6.83
CA ALA A 704 -0.75 -19.81 -7.20
C ALA A 704 -0.27 -18.40 -7.61
N THR A 705 0.81 -17.97 -6.99
CA THR A 705 1.51 -16.71 -7.31
C THR A 705 2.93 -16.99 -7.77
N GLU A 706 3.57 -16.02 -8.41
CA GLU A 706 4.93 -16.11 -8.92
C GLU A 706 5.76 -14.97 -8.34
N GLN A 707 6.84 -15.34 -7.65
CA GLN A 707 7.80 -14.42 -7.04
C GLN A 707 9.24 -14.71 -7.48
N PHE A 708 9.37 -15.26 -8.69
CA PHE A 708 10.51 -15.96 -9.34
C PHE A 708 10.18 -17.45 -9.51
N THR A 709 9.96 -18.14 -8.39
CA THR A 709 9.32 -19.46 -8.37
C THR A 709 7.80 -19.30 -8.24
N ILE A 710 7.05 -20.29 -8.71
CA ILE A 710 5.64 -20.41 -8.33
C ILE A 710 5.60 -20.68 -6.82
N SER A 711 5.04 -19.75 -6.06
CA SER A 711 4.54 -20.03 -4.73
C SER A 711 3.13 -20.59 -4.87
N LYS A 712 3.01 -21.87 -4.56
CA LYS A 712 1.72 -22.56 -4.41
C LYS A 712 1.25 -22.53 -2.97
N ASP A 713 1.62 -21.47 -2.24
CA ASP A 713 0.95 -21.11 -0.99
C ASP A 713 -0.54 -20.99 -1.30
N VAL A 714 -1.25 -22.11 -1.12
CA VAL A 714 -2.40 -22.08 -0.24
C VAL A 714 -1.81 -21.57 1.06
N ARG A 715 -1.74 -20.22 1.17
CA ARG A 715 -1.45 -19.59 2.46
C ARG A 715 -2.31 -20.37 3.44
N PRO A 716 -1.80 -20.73 4.61
CA PRO A 716 -2.68 -21.19 5.66
C PRO A 716 -3.57 -19.99 6.05
N GLY A 717 -4.59 -19.69 5.25
CA GLY A 717 -5.95 -19.83 5.70
C GLY A 717 -6.05 -21.20 6.32
N GLY A 718 -5.72 -21.30 7.61
CA GLY A 718 -6.29 -22.38 8.39
C GLY A 718 -7.77 -22.40 8.03
N THR A 719 -8.27 -23.53 7.56
CA THR A 719 -9.71 -23.70 7.39
C THR A 719 -10.30 -23.79 8.79
N PRO A 720 -11.61 -23.57 8.97
CA PRO A 720 -12.25 -23.89 10.24
C PRO A 720 -11.96 -25.34 10.67
N ALA A 721 -11.91 -26.27 9.71
CA ALA A 721 -11.58 -27.68 9.95
C ALA A 721 -10.10 -27.94 10.35
N GLY A 722 -9.19 -26.99 10.09
CA GLY A 722 -7.78 -27.11 10.47
C GLY A 722 -7.47 -26.62 11.90
N LEU A 723 -8.50 -26.27 12.67
CA LEU A 723 -8.36 -25.91 14.08
C LEU A 723 -8.33 -27.15 14.95
N PHE A 724 -7.37 -27.20 15.86
CA PHE A 724 -7.20 -28.29 16.81
C PHE A 724 -6.78 -27.73 18.17
N ILE A 725 -7.10 -28.48 19.22
CA ILE A 725 -6.62 -28.21 20.58
C ILE A 725 -5.33 -29.00 20.76
N ASN A 726 -4.23 -28.32 21.09
CA ASN A 726 -2.94 -28.96 21.29
C ASN A 726 -2.71 -29.26 22.78
N PRO A 727 -2.83 -30.52 23.24
CA PRO A 727 -2.67 -30.86 24.65
C PRO A 727 -1.22 -30.73 25.15
N SER A 728 -0.25 -30.57 24.26
CA SER A 728 1.17 -30.45 24.62
C SER A 728 1.63 -29.01 24.87
N VAL A 729 0.73 -28.02 24.77
CA VAL A 729 1.07 -26.62 25.06
C VAL A 729 1.26 -26.46 26.57
N PRO A 730 2.42 -25.97 27.05
CA PRO A 730 2.64 -25.78 28.47
C PRO A 730 1.74 -24.68 29.04
N LYS A 731 1.30 -24.88 30.29
CA LYS A 731 0.58 -23.85 31.06
C LYS A 731 1.47 -22.60 31.19
N PRO A 732 0.98 -21.40 30.84
CA PRO A 732 1.78 -20.18 30.90
C PRO A 732 2.05 -19.77 32.36
N VAL A 733 3.18 -19.09 32.59
CA VAL A 733 3.61 -18.61 33.91
C VAL A 733 3.42 -17.09 33.96
N PRO A 734 2.69 -16.54 34.95
CA PRO A 734 2.45 -15.10 35.03
C PRO A 734 3.69 -14.34 35.49
N SER A 735 3.98 -13.20 34.85
CA SER A 735 4.97 -12.22 35.33
C SER A 735 4.41 -11.44 36.54
N PRO A 736 5.22 -10.69 37.32
CA PRO A 736 4.76 -9.98 38.53
C PRO A 736 3.54 -9.05 38.34
N ASN A 737 3.34 -8.50 37.14
CA ASN A 737 2.19 -7.62 36.83
C ASN A 737 1.01 -8.35 36.17
N GLU A 738 1.05 -9.69 36.13
CA GLU A 738 0.07 -10.52 35.45
C GLU A 738 -0.64 -11.46 36.43
N CYS A 739 -1.83 -11.90 36.03
CA CYS A 739 -2.53 -13.01 36.64
C CYS A 739 -2.66 -14.14 35.64
N LEU A 740 -2.50 -15.37 36.12
CA LEU A 740 -2.87 -16.56 35.39
C LEU A 740 -4.35 -16.85 35.64
N VAL A 741 -5.14 -16.85 34.58
CA VAL A 741 -6.58 -17.10 34.65
C VAL A 741 -6.89 -18.45 34.02
N ARG A 742 -7.65 -19.28 34.73
CA ARG A 742 -8.28 -20.47 34.19
C ARG A 742 -9.54 -20.08 33.43
N VAL A 743 -9.52 -20.22 32.12
CA VAL A 743 -10.58 -19.77 31.21
C VAL A 743 -11.80 -20.67 31.35
N LYS A 744 -12.97 -20.05 31.45
CA LYS A 744 -14.28 -20.72 31.42
C LYS A 744 -14.96 -20.58 30.07
N THR A 745 -14.93 -19.38 29.52
CA THR A 745 -15.50 -19.08 28.20
C THR A 745 -14.68 -18.01 27.48
N PHE A 746 -14.72 -18.00 26.16
CA PHE A 746 -14.09 -16.97 25.33
C PHE A 746 -14.93 -16.64 24.09
N GLY A 747 -14.80 -15.42 23.59
CA GLY A 747 -15.60 -14.90 22.49
C GLY A 747 -14.91 -15.06 21.14
N LEU A 748 -15.68 -15.43 20.12
CA LEU A 748 -15.21 -15.57 18.74
C LEU A 748 -15.35 -14.25 17.98
N ASN A 749 -14.30 -13.77 17.31
CA ASN A 749 -14.26 -12.48 16.63
C ASN A 749 -13.88 -12.59 15.15
N ARG A 750 -14.25 -11.59 14.35
CA ARG A 750 -13.76 -11.46 12.96
C ARG A 750 -12.24 -11.28 12.89
N GLY A 751 -11.65 -10.71 13.94
CA GLY A 751 -10.19 -10.67 14.11
C GLY A 751 -9.57 -12.07 14.16
N ASP A 752 -10.23 -13.03 14.82
CA ASP A 752 -9.74 -14.41 14.93
C ASP A 752 -9.78 -15.14 13.59
N THR A 753 -10.85 -14.96 12.79
CA THR A 753 -10.91 -15.53 11.43
C THR A 753 -9.80 -14.97 10.55
N LEU A 754 -9.50 -13.67 10.65
CA LEU A 754 -8.41 -13.05 9.89
C LEU A 754 -7.03 -13.48 10.41
N GLN A 755 -6.87 -13.72 11.71
CA GLN A 755 -5.63 -14.24 12.28
C GLN A 755 -5.35 -15.66 11.79
N ARG A 756 -6.38 -16.53 11.80
CA ARG A 756 -6.31 -17.87 11.22
C ARG A 756 -5.98 -17.87 9.73
N GLU A 757 -6.38 -16.82 9.02
CA GLU A 757 -6.03 -16.56 7.61
C GLU A 757 -4.62 -16.00 7.39
N GLY A 758 -3.86 -15.75 8.45
CA GLY A 758 -2.55 -15.10 8.38
C GLY A 758 -2.63 -13.63 7.95
N ARG A 759 -3.82 -13.01 8.04
CA ARG A 759 -4.09 -11.62 7.63
C ARG A 759 -4.16 -10.65 8.80
N TYR A 760 -4.14 -11.15 10.03
CA TYR A 760 -4.15 -10.37 11.26
C TYR A 760 -3.19 -11.00 12.29
N PRO A 761 -1.86 -10.89 12.12
CA PRO A 761 -0.88 -11.49 13.03
C PRO A 761 -0.86 -10.77 14.39
N PRO A 762 -0.69 -11.49 15.52
CA PRO A 762 -0.63 -10.88 16.84
C PRO A 762 0.58 -9.93 16.96
N PRO A 763 0.55 -8.93 17.87
CA PRO A 763 1.70 -8.09 18.16
C PRO A 763 2.93 -8.90 18.59
N ALA A 764 4.12 -8.37 18.37
CA ALA A 764 5.36 -9.04 18.77
C ALA A 764 5.38 -9.33 20.28
N GLY A 765 5.78 -10.55 20.66
CA GLY A 765 5.82 -11.01 22.06
C GLY A 765 4.51 -11.63 22.57
N ILE A 766 3.41 -11.53 21.81
CA ILE A 766 2.13 -12.18 22.14
C ILE A 766 2.08 -13.58 21.52
N THR A 767 1.45 -14.52 22.23
CA THR A 767 1.26 -15.90 21.76
C THR A 767 0.53 -15.97 20.42
N ASN A 768 0.85 -17.00 19.63
CA ASN A 768 0.15 -17.30 18.38
C ASN A 768 -1.20 -18.01 18.60
N ILE A 769 -1.49 -18.45 19.83
CA ILE A 769 -2.82 -18.97 20.19
C ILE A 769 -3.85 -17.85 19.99
N MET A 770 -4.97 -18.17 19.35
CA MET A 770 -6.01 -17.19 18.99
C MET A 770 -6.87 -16.80 20.20
N GLY A 771 -7.78 -15.85 20.01
CA GLY A 771 -8.73 -15.39 21.02
C GLY A 771 -8.34 -14.04 21.61
N LEU A 772 -9.28 -13.10 21.53
CA LEU A 772 -9.10 -11.69 21.90
C LEU A 772 -9.77 -11.32 23.23
N GLU A 773 -10.47 -12.25 23.86
CA GLU A 773 -11.20 -12.00 25.11
C GLU A 773 -11.51 -13.31 25.82
N PHE A 774 -11.79 -13.24 27.11
CA PHE A 774 -12.08 -14.40 27.95
C PHE A 774 -12.94 -13.99 29.16
N ALA A 775 -13.54 -14.99 29.80
CA ALA A 775 -13.99 -14.95 31.19
C ALA A 775 -13.54 -16.23 31.91
N GLY A 776 -13.09 -16.12 33.16
CA GLY A 776 -12.50 -17.21 33.92
C GLY A 776 -12.27 -16.90 35.40
N VAL A 777 -11.46 -17.72 36.06
CA VAL A 777 -11.13 -17.61 37.48
C VAL A 777 -9.62 -17.45 37.66
N ILE A 778 -9.18 -16.50 38.49
CA ILE A 778 -7.74 -16.32 38.78
C ILE A 778 -7.21 -17.58 39.48
N GLU A 779 -6.23 -18.23 38.86
CA GLU A 779 -5.58 -19.44 39.37
C GLU A 779 -4.30 -19.12 40.15
N GLU A 780 -3.56 -18.12 39.67
CA GLU A 780 -2.26 -17.71 40.22
C GLU A 780 -2.01 -16.21 39.95
N ILE A 781 -1.23 -15.59 40.81
CA ILE A 781 -0.82 -14.20 40.69
C ILE A 781 0.69 -14.19 40.62
N GLY A 782 1.26 -13.46 39.64
CA GLY A 782 2.71 -13.34 39.58
C GLY A 782 3.27 -12.65 40.83
N SER A 783 4.28 -13.27 41.43
CA SER A 783 5.04 -12.73 42.56
C SER A 783 6.45 -12.33 42.10
N ASP A 784 6.97 -11.24 42.68
CA ASP A 784 8.38 -11.00 43.06
C ASP A 784 8.79 -9.52 42.84
N GLY A 785 9.07 -8.80 43.94
CA GLY A 785 10.06 -7.71 43.92
C GLY A 785 9.65 -6.35 44.47
N HIS A 786 8.63 -5.70 43.90
CA HIS A 786 8.07 -4.44 44.40
C HIS A 786 6.65 -4.30 43.85
N PRO A 787 5.60 -4.22 44.69
CA PRO A 787 4.30 -3.82 44.19
C PRO A 787 4.42 -2.39 43.65
N ASP A 788 4.10 -2.16 42.38
CA ASP A 788 3.63 -0.84 41.98
C ASP A 788 2.40 -0.55 42.87
N GLU A 789 2.47 0.51 43.69
CA GLU A 789 1.38 0.91 44.60
C GLU A 789 0.05 0.94 43.82
N GLY A 790 -0.92 0.10 44.22
CA GLY A 790 -2.26 0.05 43.63
C GLY A 790 -2.63 -1.19 42.81
N LEU A 791 -1.72 -2.17 42.62
CA LEU A 791 -2.01 -3.44 41.91
C LEU A 791 -2.41 -4.63 42.82
N GLU A 792 -2.62 -4.39 44.12
CA GLU A 792 -2.88 -5.43 45.15
C GLU A 792 -4.34 -5.92 45.25
N LYS A 793 -5.23 -5.50 44.34
CA LYS A 793 -6.67 -5.79 44.43
C LYS A 793 -7.04 -7.27 44.21
N TRP A 794 -6.24 -8.02 43.45
CA TRP A 794 -6.62 -9.35 42.94
C TRP A 794 -6.16 -10.49 43.84
N LYS A 795 -6.99 -11.53 44.00
CA LYS A 795 -6.65 -12.77 44.71
C LYS A 795 -7.00 -14.01 43.89
N LYS A 796 -6.33 -15.14 44.18
CA LYS A 796 -6.71 -16.46 43.65
C LYS A 796 -8.18 -16.74 43.97
N GLY A 797 -8.91 -17.24 43.00
CA GLY A 797 -10.35 -17.54 43.10
C GLY A 797 -11.27 -16.42 42.65
N ASP A 798 -10.77 -15.21 42.37
CA ASP A 798 -11.61 -14.14 41.84
C ASP A 798 -12.14 -14.48 40.43
N GLU A 799 -13.43 -14.25 40.22
CA GLU A 799 -14.10 -14.42 38.93
C GLU A 799 -13.91 -13.16 38.09
N VAL A 800 -13.27 -13.30 36.93
CA VAL A 800 -12.82 -12.16 36.11
C VAL A 800 -13.07 -12.38 34.62
N PHE A 801 -13.10 -11.29 33.87
CA PHE A 801 -13.11 -11.29 32.41
C PHE A 801 -12.27 -10.11 31.89
N GLY A 802 -11.85 -10.17 30.63
CA GLY A 802 -10.94 -9.15 30.11
C GLY A 802 -10.69 -9.25 28.60
N LEU A 803 -10.05 -8.19 28.08
CA LEU A 803 -9.56 -8.12 26.71
C LEU A 803 -8.14 -8.69 26.63
N LEU A 804 -7.80 -9.32 25.52
CA LEU A 804 -6.50 -9.93 25.23
C LEU A 804 -5.94 -9.44 23.89
N TYR A 805 -4.62 -9.51 23.77
CA TYR A 805 -3.94 -9.41 22.48
C TYR A 805 -3.92 -10.75 21.71
N GLY A 806 -4.15 -11.87 22.42
CA GLY A 806 -4.10 -13.24 21.92
C GLY A 806 -4.13 -14.24 23.11
N GLY A 807 -4.38 -15.52 22.85
CA GLY A 807 -4.30 -16.60 23.84
C GLY A 807 -5.60 -17.01 24.51
N GLY A 808 -6.74 -16.43 24.13
CA GLY A 808 -8.04 -16.77 24.74
C GLY A 808 -8.55 -18.19 24.45
N TYR A 809 -8.09 -18.84 23.37
CA TYR A 809 -8.49 -20.20 22.98
C TYR A 809 -7.66 -21.25 23.73
N ALA A 810 -7.61 -21.14 25.05
CA ALA A 810 -6.80 -21.97 25.92
C ALA A 810 -7.50 -22.20 27.26
N GLU A 811 -7.11 -23.26 27.97
CA GLU A 811 -7.57 -23.51 29.35
C GLU A 811 -7.02 -22.49 30.34
N PHE A 812 -5.84 -21.93 30.04
CA PHE A 812 -5.16 -20.95 30.88
C PHE A 812 -4.59 -19.81 30.03
N VAL A 813 -4.72 -18.58 30.52
CA VAL A 813 -4.19 -17.38 29.87
C VAL A 813 -3.57 -16.44 30.90
N VAL A 814 -2.48 -15.77 30.53
CA VAL A 814 -1.85 -14.71 31.34
C VAL A 814 -2.36 -13.34 30.91
N VAL A 815 -2.69 -12.50 31.87
CA VAL A 815 -3.34 -11.20 31.63
C VAL A 815 -2.79 -10.15 32.57
N ASP A 816 -2.48 -8.96 32.05
CA ASP A 816 -2.09 -7.81 32.87
C ASP A 816 -3.20 -7.48 33.89
N LYS A 817 -2.81 -7.32 35.16
CA LYS A 817 -3.71 -7.05 36.29
C LYS A 817 -4.65 -5.86 36.04
N ARG A 818 -4.22 -4.87 35.25
CA ARG A 818 -4.99 -3.65 34.94
C ARG A 818 -6.03 -3.85 33.84
N MET A 819 -6.03 -4.99 33.15
CA MET A 819 -7.02 -5.33 32.12
C MET A 819 -8.17 -6.19 32.64
N LEU A 820 -8.05 -6.71 33.86
CA LEU A 820 -9.07 -7.54 34.49
C LEU A 820 -10.28 -6.73 34.95
N ILE A 821 -11.47 -7.29 34.76
CA ILE A 821 -12.74 -6.79 35.27
C ILE A 821 -13.39 -7.90 36.11
N THR A 822 -13.89 -7.56 37.29
CA THR A 822 -14.65 -8.49 38.15
C THR A 822 -15.96 -8.90 37.47
N ARG A 823 -16.25 -10.20 37.41
CA ARG A 823 -17.52 -10.70 36.88
C ARG A 823 -18.67 -10.34 37.82
N PRO A 824 -19.70 -9.59 37.40
CA PRO A 824 -20.93 -9.45 38.18
C PRO A 824 -21.62 -10.81 38.32
N LYS A 825 -22.31 -11.04 39.44
CA LYS A 825 -23.01 -12.31 39.68
C LYS A 825 -24.22 -12.47 38.76
N GLU A 826 -24.78 -11.35 38.33
CA GLU A 826 -25.94 -11.22 37.46
C GLU A 826 -25.63 -11.61 36.01
N LEU A 827 -24.35 -11.57 35.60
CA LEU A 827 -23.93 -11.89 34.25
C LEU A 827 -23.33 -13.31 34.18
N SER A 828 -23.80 -14.08 33.22
CA SER A 828 -23.30 -15.43 32.96
C SER A 828 -21.87 -15.42 32.43
N TRP A 829 -21.17 -16.55 32.57
CA TRP A 829 -19.85 -16.75 31.96
C TRP A 829 -19.88 -16.45 30.46
N ALA A 830 -20.86 -17.02 29.75
CA ALA A 830 -20.99 -16.84 28.31
C ALA A 830 -21.14 -15.37 27.90
N VAL A 831 -21.92 -14.59 28.65
CA VAL A 831 -22.02 -13.14 28.39
C VAL A 831 -20.66 -12.49 28.59
N CYS A 832 -20.04 -12.65 29.77
CA CYS A 832 -18.76 -12.01 30.08
C CYS A 832 -17.62 -12.41 29.14
N GLY A 833 -17.61 -13.65 28.65
CA GLY A 833 -16.63 -14.15 27.69
C GLY A 833 -16.70 -13.48 26.32
N GLY A 834 -17.78 -12.77 25.99
CA GLY A 834 -17.97 -12.08 24.70
C GLY A 834 -18.09 -10.56 24.77
N LEU A 835 -17.93 -9.95 25.95
CA LEU A 835 -18.19 -8.51 26.16
C LEU A 835 -17.07 -7.60 25.67
N CYS A 836 -15.82 -7.90 26.02
CA CYS A 836 -14.73 -6.94 26.00
C CYS A 836 -14.40 -6.44 24.59
N GLU A 837 -14.15 -7.34 23.64
CA GLU A 837 -13.79 -6.95 22.27
C GLU A 837 -14.95 -6.17 21.63
N VAL A 838 -16.19 -6.56 21.93
CA VAL A 838 -17.41 -5.95 21.39
C VAL A 838 -17.60 -4.53 21.89
N TRP A 839 -17.69 -4.35 23.21
CA TRP A 839 -18.03 -3.06 23.80
C TRP A 839 -16.85 -2.09 23.79
N PHE A 840 -15.61 -2.56 23.89
CA PHE A 840 -14.45 -1.68 23.81
C PHE A 840 -14.31 -1.13 22.39
N THR A 841 -14.53 -1.96 21.36
CA THR A 841 -14.53 -1.49 19.97
C THR A 841 -15.63 -0.46 19.74
N ALA A 842 -16.84 -0.69 20.25
CA ALA A 842 -17.95 0.26 20.09
C ALA A 842 -17.70 1.60 20.83
N LEU A 843 -17.20 1.55 22.07
CA LEU A 843 -16.83 2.73 22.86
C LEU A 843 -15.68 3.51 22.20
N GLN A 844 -14.66 2.78 21.74
CA GLN A 844 -13.52 3.34 21.00
C GLN A 844 -14.02 4.10 19.77
N ALA A 845 -14.84 3.44 18.95
CA ALA A 845 -15.38 4.00 17.73
C ALA A 845 -16.13 5.30 17.99
N LEU A 846 -17.08 5.27 18.93
CA LEU A 846 -17.97 6.40 19.19
C LEU A 846 -17.27 7.57 19.90
N HIS A 847 -16.54 7.30 20.98
CA HIS A 847 -16.03 8.36 21.85
C HIS A 847 -14.60 8.77 21.53
N LEU A 848 -13.72 7.82 21.20
CA LEU A 848 -12.29 8.12 21.05
C LEU A 848 -11.89 8.42 19.60
N VAL A 849 -12.58 7.83 18.62
CA VAL A 849 -12.25 7.99 17.19
C VAL A 849 -13.18 9.00 16.52
N ALA A 850 -14.50 8.78 16.61
CA ALA A 850 -15.47 9.71 16.05
C ALA A 850 -15.58 11.01 16.85
N ALA A 851 -15.12 11.02 18.11
CA ALA A 851 -15.23 12.14 19.04
C ALA A 851 -16.67 12.69 19.11
N TYR A 852 -17.62 11.82 19.47
CA TYR A 852 -19.04 12.17 19.57
C TYR A 852 -19.28 13.46 20.38
N ASP A 853 -20.07 14.37 19.79
CA ASP A 853 -20.52 15.62 20.41
C ASP A 853 -22.04 15.75 20.27
N ALA A 854 -22.76 15.72 21.39
CA ALA A 854 -24.22 15.81 21.45
C ALA A 854 -24.79 17.10 20.84
N LYS A 855 -24.01 18.18 20.77
CA LYS A 855 -24.45 19.43 20.15
C LYS A 855 -24.48 19.32 18.63
N ARG A 856 -23.48 18.66 18.05
CA ARG A 856 -23.26 18.57 16.60
C ARG A 856 -23.94 17.36 15.98
N VAL A 857 -23.88 16.20 16.64
CA VAL A 857 -24.29 14.92 16.07
C VAL A 857 -25.79 14.73 16.26
N LYS A 858 -26.53 14.59 15.16
CA LYS A 858 -27.99 14.34 15.14
C LYS A 858 -28.35 12.99 14.53
N SER A 859 -27.43 12.37 13.79
CA SER A 859 -27.66 11.12 13.08
C SER A 859 -26.41 10.24 13.02
N ILE A 860 -26.60 8.93 13.24
CA ILE A 860 -25.52 7.94 13.25
C ILE A 860 -25.94 6.72 12.43
N LEU A 861 -25.05 6.18 11.59
CA LEU A 861 -25.26 4.96 10.82
C LEU A 861 -24.27 3.87 11.23
N TRP A 862 -24.77 2.68 11.59
CA TRP A 862 -23.98 1.48 11.86
C TRP A 862 -24.13 0.45 10.73
N HIS A 863 -23.04 0.16 10.01
CA HIS A 863 -23.04 -0.94 9.05
C HIS A 863 -22.94 -2.30 9.73
N ALA A 864 -23.45 -3.34 9.07
CA ALA A 864 -23.54 -4.70 9.63
C ALA A 864 -24.29 -4.72 10.97
N GLY A 865 -25.52 -4.17 11.02
CA GLY A 865 -26.31 -3.96 12.24
C GLY A 865 -26.59 -5.22 13.08
N GLY A 866 -26.56 -6.42 12.48
CA GLY A 866 -26.67 -7.70 13.21
C GLY A 866 -25.36 -8.21 13.82
N SER A 867 -24.24 -7.52 13.62
CA SER A 867 -22.95 -7.84 14.24
C SER A 867 -22.91 -7.40 15.70
N SER A 868 -22.22 -8.15 16.56
CA SER A 868 -22.15 -7.85 18.00
C SER A 868 -21.65 -6.43 18.31
N VAL A 869 -20.63 -5.94 17.59
CA VAL A 869 -20.12 -4.57 17.75
C VAL A 869 -21.16 -3.52 17.39
N SER A 870 -21.91 -3.71 16.29
CA SER A 870 -22.96 -2.76 15.90
C SER A 870 -24.15 -2.80 16.86
N ILE A 871 -24.52 -3.98 17.37
CA ILE A 871 -25.56 -4.11 18.40
C ILE A 871 -25.20 -3.31 19.64
N ALA A 872 -23.94 -3.36 20.09
CA ALA A 872 -23.44 -2.54 21.19
C ALA A 872 -23.41 -1.04 20.82
N GLY A 873 -22.89 -0.72 19.63
CA GLY A 873 -22.77 0.64 19.13
C GLY A 873 -24.11 1.38 18.99
N ILE A 874 -25.16 0.69 18.54
CA ILE A 874 -26.53 1.23 18.46
C ILE A 874 -27.04 1.63 19.84
N GLN A 875 -26.91 0.75 20.84
CA GLN A 875 -27.34 1.02 22.21
C GLN A 875 -26.55 2.17 22.84
N LEU A 876 -25.23 2.22 22.61
CA LEU A 876 -24.40 3.35 23.03
C LEU A 876 -24.82 4.65 22.36
N SER A 877 -25.19 4.61 21.08
CA SER A 877 -25.61 5.80 20.32
C SER A 877 -26.93 6.36 20.85
N LEU A 878 -27.90 5.50 21.15
CA LEU A 878 -29.20 5.90 21.73
C LEU A 878 -29.04 6.47 23.14
N ALA A 879 -28.07 5.98 23.91
CA ALA A 879 -27.76 6.46 25.25
C ALA A 879 -26.66 7.54 25.28
N ALA A 880 -26.14 8.00 24.14
CA ALA A 880 -24.90 8.79 24.07
C ALA A 880 -24.99 10.15 24.80
N ASN A 881 -26.21 10.70 24.91
CA ASN A 881 -26.45 11.97 25.60
C ASN A 881 -26.48 11.84 27.13
N GLU A 882 -26.66 10.62 27.66
CA GLU A 882 -26.57 10.36 29.11
C GLU A 882 -25.10 10.36 29.60
N TYR A 883 -24.12 10.17 28.69
CA TYR A 883 -22.70 9.97 29.04
C TYR A 883 -21.73 10.94 28.37
N SER A 884 -22.24 11.95 27.66
CA SER A 884 -21.39 12.98 27.05
C SER A 884 -20.48 13.62 28.12
N ILE A 885 -19.18 13.74 27.81
CA ILE A 885 -18.09 14.14 28.75
C ILE A 885 -18.17 15.66 29.10
N GLY A 886 -19.37 16.26 29.01
CA GLY A 886 -19.67 17.62 29.44
C GLY A 886 -21.01 17.63 30.19
N LYS A 887 -20.99 18.10 31.44
CA LYS A 887 -22.18 18.13 32.33
C LYS A 887 -23.35 18.85 31.65
N GLY A 888 -24.50 18.16 31.52
CA GLY A 888 -25.83 18.80 31.45
C GLY A 888 -26.48 19.04 30.08
N SER A 889 -26.16 18.28 29.03
CA SER A 889 -26.86 18.44 27.75
C SER A 889 -28.28 17.85 27.79
N ARG A 890 -29.32 18.70 27.81
CA ARG A 890 -30.73 18.34 27.52
C ARG A 890 -30.99 18.02 26.03
N ALA A 891 -29.96 17.68 25.25
CA ALA A 891 -30.11 17.42 23.82
C ALA A 891 -30.86 16.10 23.56
N GLU A 892 -31.70 16.08 22.54
CA GLU A 892 -32.34 14.86 22.06
C GLU A 892 -31.30 13.85 21.55
N PRO A 893 -31.50 12.54 21.82
CA PRO A 893 -30.60 11.50 21.33
C PRO A 893 -30.54 11.50 19.80
N PRO A 894 -29.39 11.13 19.20
CA PRO A 894 -29.27 11.10 17.76
C PRO A 894 -30.17 10.02 17.16
N ARG A 895 -30.67 10.26 15.95
CA ARG A 895 -31.35 9.23 15.15
C ARG A 895 -30.34 8.17 14.74
N VAL A 896 -30.63 6.91 15.02
CA VAL A 896 -29.71 5.80 14.74
C VAL A 896 -30.23 4.95 13.61
N PHE A 897 -29.39 4.76 12.60
CA PHE A 897 -29.68 3.98 11.41
C PHE A 897 -28.76 2.76 11.34
N ALA A 898 -29.18 1.72 10.64
CA ALA A 898 -28.35 0.55 10.40
C ALA A 898 -28.46 0.00 8.97
N THR A 899 -27.45 -0.76 8.54
CA THR A 899 -27.60 -1.65 7.38
C THR A 899 -27.37 -3.10 7.76
N ALA A 900 -28.16 -4.04 7.27
CA ALA A 900 -27.95 -5.48 7.48
C ALA A 900 -28.31 -6.29 6.22
N ARG A 901 -27.74 -7.49 6.04
CA ARG A 901 -27.91 -8.28 4.80
C ARG A 901 -29.19 -9.12 4.72
N SER A 902 -30.09 -8.99 5.70
CA SER A 902 -31.39 -9.66 5.70
C SER A 902 -32.44 -8.81 6.40
N ASP A 903 -33.68 -8.92 5.95
CA ASP A 903 -34.80 -8.15 6.48
C ASP A 903 -35.05 -8.47 7.96
N ALA A 904 -34.90 -9.73 8.36
CA ALA A 904 -34.99 -10.15 9.76
C ALA A 904 -33.95 -9.44 10.67
N LYS A 905 -32.73 -9.19 10.17
CA LYS A 905 -31.72 -8.44 10.94
C LYS A 905 -32.03 -6.94 10.96
N CYS A 906 -32.54 -6.39 9.86
CA CYS A 906 -33.03 -5.00 9.82
C CYS A 906 -34.18 -4.79 10.82
N GLU A 907 -35.15 -5.70 10.84
CA GLU A 907 -36.27 -5.69 11.78
C GLU A 907 -35.80 -5.77 13.24
N MET A 908 -34.82 -6.62 13.54
CA MET A 908 -34.20 -6.70 14.86
C MET A 908 -33.54 -5.37 15.27
N CYS A 909 -32.81 -4.71 14.35
CA CYS A 909 -32.22 -3.39 14.62
C CYS A 909 -33.29 -2.33 14.97
N VAL A 910 -34.44 -2.34 14.28
CA VAL A 910 -35.52 -1.37 14.52
C VAL A 910 -36.33 -1.73 15.76
N LYS A 911 -36.94 -2.91 15.78
CA LYS A 911 -37.92 -3.30 16.81
C LYS A 911 -37.29 -3.63 18.16
N ARG A 912 -36.09 -4.22 18.18
CA ARG A 912 -35.44 -4.67 19.42
C ARG A 912 -34.38 -3.71 19.93
N LEU A 913 -33.61 -3.08 19.04
CA LEU A 913 -32.54 -2.16 19.45
C LEU A 913 -32.92 -0.69 19.39
N GLY A 914 -34.05 -0.32 18.78
CA GLY A 914 -34.53 1.05 18.73
C GLY A 914 -33.88 1.92 17.64
N CYS A 915 -33.36 1.33 16.55
CA CYS A 915 -32.96 2.12 15.39
C CYS A 915 -34.16 2.86 14.82
N THR A 916 -33.94 4.10 14.40
CA THR A 916 -34.90 4.90 13.62
C THR A 916 -35.30 4.18 12.34
N ALA A 917 -34.34 3.62 11.62
CA ALA A 917 -34.60 2.75 10.47
C ALA A 917 -33.40 1.86 10.15
N ALA A 918 -33.64 0.76 9.44
CA ALA A 918 -32.58 -0.10 8.92
C ALA A 918 -32.86 -0.49 7.47
N VAL A 919 -31.83 -0.48 6.62
CA VAL A 919 -31.93 -0.80 5.19
C VAL A 919 -31.21 -2.11 4.89
N ASN A 920 -31.76 -2.92 3.99
CA ASN A 920 -31.13 -4.14 3.50
C ASN A 920 -30.40 -3.89 2.17
N PRO A 921 -29.05 -3.78 2.15
CA PRO A 921 -28.31 -3.46 0.93
C PRO A 921 -28.38 -4.55 -0.14
N THR A 922 -28.79 -5.77 0.21
CA THR A 922 -28.98 -6.88 -0.75
C THR A 922 -30.17 -6.63 -1.66
N SER A 923 -31.29 -6.14 -1.10
CA SER A 923 -32.49 -5.80 -1.87
C SER A 923 -32.49 -4.34 -2.34
N MET A 924 -31.71 -3.47 -1.70
CA MET A 924 -31.60 -2.04 -2.02
C MET A 924 -30.14 -1.63 -2.29
N PRO A 925 -29.61 -1.83 -3.51
CA PRO A 925 -28.22 -1.53 -3.84
C PRO A 925 -27.83 -0.05 -3.65
N ASN A 926 -28.77 0.88 -3.84
CA ASN A 926 -28.59 2.31 -3.57
C ASN A 926 -29.16 2.70 -2.19
N TRP A 927 -28.70 2.00 -1.15
CA TRP A 927 -29.14 2.25 0.23
C TRP A 927 -28.81 3.67 0.73
N ALA A 928 -27.81 4.35 0.14
CA ALA A 928 -27.45 5.72 0.50
C ALA A 928 -28.60 6.70 0.28
N ALA A 929 -29.31 6.58 -0.86
CA ALA A 929 -30.47 7.41 -1.16
C ALA A 929 -31.64 7.12 -0.21
N GLU A 930 -31.87 5.85 0.12
CA GLU A 930 -32.94 5.46 1.03
C GLU A 930 -32.67 5.92 2.47
N ILE A 931 -31.45 5.79 2.98
CA ILE A 931 -31.06 6.32 4.29
C ILE A 931 -31.26 7.84 4.35
N LYS A 932 -30.88 8.56 3.29
CA LYS A 932 -31.09 10.01 3.21
C LYS A 932 -32.59 10.37 3.25
N LYS A 933 -33.43 9.62 2.53
CA LYS A 933 -34.89 9.79 2.55
C LYS A 933 -35.47 9.51 3.94
N LEU A 934 -35.03 8.43 4.59
CA LEU A 934 -35.43 8.06 5.95
C LEU A 934 -34.95 9.06 7.00
N ASN A 935 -33.90 9.84 6.70
CA ASN A 935 -33.38 10.92 7.53
C ASN A 935 -33.88 12.31 7.09
N ASP A 936 -35.12 12.40 6.57
CA ASP A 936 -35.78 13.64 6.16
C ASP A 936 -35.01 14.46 5.11
N GLY A 937 -34.32 13.76 4.21
CA GLY A 937 -33.49 14.37 3.16
C GLY A 937 -32.10 14.79 3.64
N ASN A 938 -31.75 14.61 4.92
CA ASN A 938 -30.46 14.96 5.48
C ASN A 938 -29.43 13.82 5.37
N GLY A 939 -28.15 14.17 5.26
CA GLY A 939 -27.06 13.19 5.35
C GLY A 939 -26.84 12.69 6.78
N ILE A 940 -25.94 11.73 6.96
CA ILE A 940 -25.57 11.15 8.27
C ILE A 940 -24.32 11.85 8.85
N ASP A 941 -24.35 12.22 10.13
CA ASP A 941 -23.22 12.92 10.78
C ASP A 941 -22.05 11.98 11.10
N ILE A 942 -22.33 10.73 11.51
CA ILE A 942 -21.30 9.72 11.77
C ILE A 942 -21.68 8.37 11.15
N VAL A 943 -20.77 7.80 10.36
CA VAL A 943 -20.90 6.46 9.77
C VAL A 943 -19.83 5.53 10.36
N PHE A 944 -20.24 4.42 10.95
CA PHE A 944 -19.36 3.34 11.41
C PHE A 944 -19.35 2.20 10.40
N ASP A 945 -18.21 1.98 9.75
CA ASP A 945 -18.05 1.04 8.65
C ASP A 945 -17.15 -0.14 9.00
N PHE A 946 -17.73 -1.33 8.91
CA PHE A 946 -17.04 -2.63 9.03
C PHE A 946 -16.96 -3.35 7.67
N VAL A 947 -17.66 -2.84 6.67
CA VAL A 947 -17.83 -3.48 5.37
C VAL A 947 -16.75 -2.98 4.41
N GLY A 948 -16.52 -1.67 4.31
CA GLY A 948 -15.37 -1.11 3.62
C GLY A 948 -15.50 -1.05 2.10
N GLY A 949 -14.69 -1.84 1.39
CA GLY A 949 -14.53 -1.78 -0.07
C GLY A 949 -15.79 -2.12 -0.89
N GLY A 950 -15.61 -2.40 -2.18
CA GLY A 950 -16.75 -2.57 -3.07
C GLY A 950 -17.53 -1.26 -3.24
N SER A 951 -18.85 -1.34 -3.29
CA SER A 951 -19.73 -0.17 -3.45
C SER A 951 -19.94 0.64 -2.17
N TYR A 952 -19.52 0.14 -1.00
CA TYR A 952 -19.81 0.80 0.28
C TYR A 952 -19.06 2.11 0.44
N PHE A 953 -17.77 2.15 0.11
CA PHE A 953 -16.96 3.37 0.22
C PHE A 953 -17.56 4.60 -0.51
N PRO A 954 -17.88 4.55 -1.82
CA PRO A 954 -18.52 5.70 -2.49
C PRO A 954 -19.92 6.02 -1.93
N LEU A 955 -20.70 5.01 -1.54
CA LEU A 955 -22.02 5.22 -0.95
C LEU A 955 -21.94 5.85 0.44
N ASN A 956 -20.89 5.56 1.23
CA ASN A 956 -20.60 6.21 2.51
C ASN A 956 -20.33 7.70 2.32
N LEU A 957 -19.46 8.06 1.36
CA LEU A 957 -19.18 9.47 1.04
C LEU A 957 -20.45 10.22 0.62
N ASN A 958 -21.33 9.56 -0.12
CA ASN A 958 -22.60 10.14 -0.56
C ASN A 958 -23.62 10.28 0.58
N THR A 959 -23.63 9.34 1.53
CA THR A 959 -24.55 9.32 2.68
C THR A 959 -24.19 10.35 3.74
N LEU A 960 -22.90 10.67 3.93
CA LEU A 960 -22.44 11.62 4.95
C LEU A 960 -23.03 13.03 4.77
N ALA A 961 -23.33 13.68 5.90
CA ALA A 961 -23.70 15.09 5.99
C ALA A 961 -22.49 16.03 5.79
N LEU A 962 -22.74 17.35 5.76
CA LEU A 962 -21.69 18.35 5.89
C LEU A 962 -20.98 18.17 7.25
N ASP A 963 -19.66 18.24 7.25
CA ASP A 963 -18.80 18.02 8.42
C ASP A 963 -18.94 16.60 9.02
N GLY A 964 -19.40 15.64 8.20
CA GLY A 964 -19.62 14.25 8.59
C GLY A 964 -18.32 13.46 8.81
N VAL A 965 -18.40 12.44 9.68
CA VAL A 965 -17.27 11.57 10.04
C VAL A 965 -17.55 10.12 9.63
N MET A 966 -16.66 9.52 8.85
CA MET A 966 -16.64 8.08 8.61
C MET A 966 -15.53 7.43 9.44
N VAL A 967 -15.90 6.44 10.25
CA VAL A 967 -14.98 5.62 11.03
C VAL A 967 -14.93 4.21 10.43
N SER A 968 -13.79 3.85 9.86
CA SER A 968 -13.55 2.54 9.23
C SER A 968 -12.83 1.60 10.20
N LEU A 969 -13.50 0.51 10.59
CA LEU A 969 -13.02 -0.47 11.58
C LEU A 969 -12.84 -1.87 10.99
N GLY A 970 -13.30 -2.10 9.77
CA GLY A 970 -13.19 -3.38 9.09
C GLY A 970 -13.39 -3.27 7.58
N LEU A 971 -13.00 -4.33 6.86
CA LEU A 971 -13.05 -4.41 5.40
C LEU A 971 -13.69 -5.73 4.96
N LEU A 972 -14.88 -6.05 5.47
CA LEU A 972 -15.58 -7.32 5.19
C LEU A 972 -15.92 -7.52 3.69
N ALA A 973 -16.11 -6.45 2.92
CA ALA A 973 -16.26 -6.49 1.46
C ALA A 973 -14.92 -6.45 0.71
N GLY A 974 -13.80 -6.54 1.43
CA GLY A 974 -12.45 -6.46 0.90
C GLY A 974 -11.86 -5.05 0.92
N PRO A 975 -10.55 -4.91 0.68
CA PRO A 975 -9.84 -3.64 0.77
C PRO A 975 -9.88 -2.82 -0.54
N ILE A 976 -10.55 -3.31 -1.58
CA ILE A 976 -10.51 -2.73 -2.93
C ILE A 976 -11.87 -2.10 -3.26
N VAL A 977 -11.85 -0.85 -3.71
CA VAL A 977 -13.01 -0.19 -4.33
C VAL A 977 -12.89 -0.36 -5.85
N PRO A 978 -13.86 -1.00 -6.52
CA PRO A 978 -13.79 -1.24 -7.97
C PRO A 978 -14.21 0.00 -8.77
N GLY A 979 -13.44 0.33 -9.82
CA GLY A 979 -13.75 1.43 -10.75
C GLY A 979 -13.32 2.82 -10.26
N PRO A 980 -13.55 3.88 -11.07
CA PRO A 980 -13.31 5.25 -10.65
C PRO A 980 -14.29 5.66 -9.53
N VAL A 981 -13.78 6.35 -8.52
CA VAL A 981 -14.55 6.82 -7.36
C VAL A 981 -14.53 8.34 -7.34
N ASP A 982 -15.71 8.95 -7.25
CA ASP A 982 -15.80 10.39 -6.99
C ASP A 982 -15.50 10.67 -5.52
N ILE A 983 -14.36 11.31 -5.28
CA ILE A 983 -13.91 11.73 -3.94
C ILE A 983 -14.20 13.21 -3.66
N SER A 984 -14.83 13.93 -4.60
CA SER A 984 -15.23 15.32 -4.39
C SER A 984 -16.07 15.55 -3.13
N PRO A 985 -16.93 14.61 -2.65
CA PRO A 985 -17.67 14.80 -1.40
C PRO A 985 -16.77 15.05 -0.19
N ILE A 986 -15.54 14.53 -0.17
CA ILE A 986 -14.60 14.73 0.94
C ILE A 986 -14.32 16.23 1.14
N ILE A 987 -14.07 16.94 0.05
CA ILE A 987 -13.79 18.39 0.10
C ILE A 987 -15.11 19.16 0.23
N MET A 988 -16.07 18.87 -0.63
CA MET A 988 -17.32 19.64 -0.73
C MET A 988 -18.16 19.57 0.54
N LYS A 989 -18.08 18.45 1.27
CA LYS A 989 -18.75 18.27 2.56
C LYS A 989 -17.81 18.35 3.76
N ARG A 990 -16.52 18.64 3.57
CA ARG A 990 -15.49 18.70 4.64
C ARG A 990 -15.47 17.43 5.51
N LEU A 991 -15.53 16.27 4.86
CA LEU A 991 -15.63 14.98 5.55
C LEU A 991 -14.33 14.61 6.26
N LYS A 992 -14.47 13.97 7.42
CA LYS A 992 -13.37 13.27 8.09
C LYS A 992 -13.49 11.76 7.84
N VAL A 993 -12.47 11.14 7.27
CA VAL A 993 -12.40 9.68 7.09
C VAL A 993 -11.25 9.14 7.93
N GLU A 994 -11.56 8.34 8.96
CA GLU A 994 -10.58 7.85 9.93
C GLU A 994 -10.64 6.33 10.08
N GLY A 995 -9.49 5.67 10.09
CA GLY A 995 -9.37 4.23 10.33
C GLY A 995 -8.89 3.93 11.75
N SER A 996 -9.36 2.82 12.34
CA SER A 996 -8.87 2.37 13.65
C SER A 996 -8.85 0.85 13.81
N THR A 997 -7.94 0.39 14.66
CA THR A 997 -7.86 -0.98 15.18
C THR A 997 -7.81 -0.93 16.71
N LEU A 998 -8.29 -1.99 17.38
CA LEU A 998 -8.26 -2.12 18.85
C LEU A 998 -7.02 -2.88 19.33
N ARG A 999 -6.72 -4.05 18.73
CA ARG A 999 -5.63 -4.94 19.18
C ARG A 999 -4.23 -4.33 19.15
N THR A 1000 -3.96 -3.37 18.27
CA THR A 1000 -2.63 -2.75 18.15
C THR A 1000 -2.47 -1.50 19.00
N ARG A 1001 -3.47 -1.14 19.82
CA ARG A 1001 -3.38 0.02 20.73
C ARG A 1001 -2.48 -0.31 21.91
N SER A 1002 -1.89 0.72 22.52
CA SER A 1002 -1.09 0.56 23.72
C SER A 1002 -1.94 0.06 24.89
N LEU A 1003 -1.28 -0.55 25.88
CA LEU A 1003 -1.94 -1.01 27.09
C LEU A 1003 -2.69 0.14 27.80
N ASP A 1004 -2.08 1.32 27.95
CA ASP A 1004 -2.73 2.49 28.57
C ASP A 1004 -4.02 2.91 27.84
N TYR A 1005 -4.05 2.78 26.52
CA TYR A 1005 -5.24 3.08 25.74
C TYR A 1005 -6.35 2.06 26.01
N GLN A 1006 -6.01 0.77 26.08
CA GLN A 1006 -6.97 -0.27 26.41
C GLN A 1006 -7.43 -0.21 27.87
N ILE A 1007 -6.56 0.19 28.80
CA ILE A 1007 -6.93 0.46 30.21
C ILE A 1007 -7.97 1.58 30.28
N ARG A 1008 -7.76 2.69 29.56
CA ARG A 1008 -8.75 3.79 29.50
C ARG A 1008 -10.10 3.33 28.97
N LEU A 1009 -10.12 2.43 27.97
CA LEU A 1009 -11.35 1.83 27.47
C LEU A 1009 -12.00 0.89 28.48
N ARG A 1010 -11.19 0.10 29.20
CA ARG A 1010 -11.63 -0.78 30.28
C ARG A 1010 -12.30 0.02 31.39
N ASP A 1011 -11.68 1.10 31.84
CA ASP A 1011 -12.24 2.00 32.85
C ASP A 1011 -13.56 2.62 32.38
N LEU A 1012 -13.60 3.13 31.15
CA LEU A 1012 -14.81 3.70 30.57
C LEU A 1012 -15.95 2.68 30.47
N PHE A 1013 -15.64 1.44 30.11
CA PHE A 1013 -16.59 0.33 30.07
C PHE A 1013 -17.14 0.02 31.46
N VAL A 1014 -16.27 -0.13 32.45
CA VAL A 1014 -16.67 -0.42 33.85
C VAL A 1014 -17.53 0.70 34.41
N GLU A 1015 -17.19 1.96 34.13
CA GLU A 1015 -17.92 3.12 34.64
C GLU A 1015 -19.28 3.30 33.95
N LYS A 1016 -19.34 3.19 32.61
CA LYS A 1016 -20.50 3.65 31.82
C LYS A 1016 -21.37 2.53 31.27
N VAL A 1017 -20.81 1.35 31.01
CA VAL A 1017 -21.50 0.28 30.28
C VAL A 1017 -21.89 -0.87 31.20
N LEU A 1018 -20.95 -1.34 32.02
CA LEU A 1018 -21.16 -2.51 32.88
C LEU A 1018 -22.38 -2.39 33.80
N PRO A 1019 -22.65 -1.25 34.48
CA PRO A 1019 -23.84 -1.13 35.33
C PRO A 1019 -25.15 -1.33 34.57
N LYS A 1020 -25.20 -0.91 33.29
CA LYS A 1020 -26.39 -1.07 32.45
C LYS A 1020 -26.58 -2.47 31.88
N LEU A 1021 -25.48 -3.20 31.71
CA LEU A 1021 -25.56 -4.62 31.39
C LEU A 1021 -26.12 -5.40 32.57
N VAL A 1022 -25.73 -5.02 33.80
CA VAL A 1022 -26.21 -5.64 35.05
C VAL A 1022 -27.68 -5.34 35.30
N ASP A 1023 -28.13 -4.09 35.13
CA ASP A 1023 -29.54 -3.71 35.33
C ASP A 1023 -30.45 -3.99 34.12
N GLY A 1024 -29.90 -4.53 33.04
CA GLY A 1024 -30.63 -4.94 31.84
C GLY A 1024 -31.00 -3.82 30.86
N ARG A 1025 -30.63 -2.57 31.12
CA ARG A 1025 -30.82 -1.45 30.16
C ARG A 1025 -30.03 -1.64 28.87
N PHE A 1026 -28.86 -2.28 28.94
CA PHE A 1026 -28.11 -2.73 27.78
C PHE A 1026 -28.16 -4.25 27.67
N GLN A 1027 -28.32 -4.74 26.44
CA GLN A 1027 -28.33 -6.16 26.11
C GLN A 1027 -27.08 -6.53 25.34
N HIS A 1028 -26.37 -7.55 25.81
CA HIS A 1028 -25.34 -8.24 25.03
C HIS A 1028 -25.92 -9.53 24.46
N VAL A 1029 -26.09 -9.58 23.13
CA VAL A 1029 -26.72 -10.72 22.47
C VAL A 1029 -25.69 -11.81 22.19
N VAL A 1030 -25.75 -12.91 22.94
CA VAL A 1030 -25.05 -14.16 22.62
C VAL A 1030 -25.96 -15.00 21.71
N ASN A 1031 -25.47 -15.31 20.51
CA ASN A 1031 -26.22 -16.07 19.52
C ASN A 1031 -26.11 -17.58 19.75
N HIS A 1032 -24.92 -18.06 20.07
CA HIS A 1032 -24.66 -19.46 20.33
C HIS A 1032 -23.47 -19.63 21.27
N VAL A 1033 -23.51 -20.68 22.09
CA VAL A 1033 -22.40 -21.12 22.93
C VAL A 1033 -21.99 -22.52 22.46
N PHE A 1034 -20.79 -22.64 21.91
CA PHE A 1034 -20.22 -23.92 21.49
C PHE A 1034 -19.38 -24.53 22.61
N GLU A 1035 -19.28 -25.86 22.62
CA GLU A 1035 -18.12 -26.53 23.21
C GLU A 1035 -16.87 -26.11 22.43
N TRP A 1036 -15.79 -25.74 23.11
CA TRP A 1036 -14.56 -25.29 22.44
C TRP A 1036 -13.90 -26.38 21.57
N GLU A 1037 -14.21 -27.67 21.77
CA GLU A 1037 -13.82 -28.74 20.85
C GLU A 1037 -14.47 -28.57 19.47
N LYS A 1038 -15.63 -27.91 19.39
CA LYS A 1038 -16.34 -27.59 18.14
C LYS A 1038 -15.93 -26.22 17.56
N ILE A 1039 -14.72 -25.74 17.88
CA ILE A 1039 -14.23 -24.43 17.43
C ILE A 1039 -14.25 -24.28 15.90
N GLY A 1040 -14.05 -25.37 15.15
CA GLY A 1040 -14.19 -25.38 13.70
C GLY A 1040 -15.60 -25.02 13.22
N GLU A 1041 -16.64 -25.61 13.82
CA GLU A 1041 -18.04 -25.29 13.52
C GLU A 1041 -18.38 -23.85 13.90
N ALA A 1042 -17.91 -23.38 15.06
CA ALA A 1042 -18.09 -22.02 15.53
C ALA A 1042 -17.53 -20.99 14.51
N HIS A 1043 -16.31 -21.23 14.03
CA HIS A 1043 -15.71 -20.41 12.97
C HIS A 1043 -16.48 -20.46 11.65
N GLN A 1044 -16.92 -21.64 11.23
CA GLN A 1044 -17.69 -21.81 9.99
C GLN A 1044 -19.02 -21.03 10.06
N MET A 1045 -19.73 -21.10 11.19
CA MET A 1045 -20.96 -20.34 11.41
C MET A 1045 -20.73 -18.83 11.32
N LEU A 1046 -19.63 -18.33 11.92
CA LEU A 1046 -19.25 -16.93 11.84
C LEU A 1046 -18.98 -16.54 10.37
N GLU A 1047 -18.17 -17.28 9.64
CA GLU A 1047 -17.83 -17.06 8.22
C GLU A 1047 -19.04 -17.03 7.29
N ASN A 1048 -20.02 -17.90 7.52
CA ASN A 1048 -21.27 -17.95 6.75
C ASN A 1048 -22.21 -16.77 7.01
N ASN A 1049 -21.87 -15.86 7.93
CA ASN A 1049 -22.71 -14.72 8.35
C ASN A 1049 -24.09 -15.14 8.90
N ALA A 1050 -24.20 -16.38 9.39
CA ALA A 1050 -25.44 -16.97 9.89
C ALA A 1050 -25.82 -16.46 11.31
N THR A 1051 -25.02 -15.59 11.91
CA THR A 1051 -25.17 -15.13 13.29
C THR A 1051 -25.89 -13.78 13.40
N THR A 1052 -26.61 -13.60 14.51
CA THR A 1052 -27.07 -12.29 14.99
C THR A 1052 -26.58 -12.16 16.44
N GLY A 1053 -25.54 -11.35 16.66
CA GLY A 1053 -24.83 -11.28 17.94
C GLY A 1053 -23.55 -12.11 17.98
N LYS A 1054 -23.14 -12.48 19.19
CA LYS A 1054 -21.83 -13.03 19.52
C LYS A 1054 -21.83 -14.56 19.54
N ILE A 1055 -20.77 -15.19 19.02
CA ILE A 1055 -20.49 -16.61 19.29
C ILE A 1055 -19.50 -16.67 20.45
N VAL A 1056 -19.75 -17.58 21.38
CA VAL A 1056 -18.91 -17.85 22.55
C VAL A 1056 -18.59 -19.33 22.58
N CYS A 1057 -17.41 -19.69 23.07
CA CYS A 1057 -17.04 -21.08 23.32
C CYS A 1057 -16.83 -21.30 24.81
N ALA A 1058 -17.32 -22.42 25.33
CA ALA A 1058 -17.10 -22.88 26.69
C ALA A 1058 -15.98 -23.94 26.69
N VAL A 1059 -15.00 -23.77 27.58
CA VAL A 1059 -13.86 -24.70 27.74
C VAL A 1059 -14.28 -25.97 28.47
N ASP A 1060 -15.41 -25.93 29.18
CA ASP A 1060 -15.97 -27.05 29.92
C ASP A 1060 -17.49 -27.01 29.76
N SER A 1061 -18.08 -28.16 29.40
CA SER A 1061 -19.49 -28.35 29.05
C SER A 1061 -20.44 -27.94 30.16
N SER A 1062 -20.01 -27.98 31.43
CA SER A 1062 -20.80 -27.49 32.58
C SER A 1062 -21.07 -25.98 32.54
N ASN A 1063 -20.34 -25.22 31.71
CA ASN A 1063 -20.50 -23.78 31.55
C ASN A 1063 -21.39 -23.41 30.35
N ILE A 1064 -21.95 -24.40 29.66
CA ILE A 1064 -22.98 -24.20 28.63
C ILE A 1064 -24.33 -24.03 29.35
N PRO A 1065 -25.06 -22.92 29.13
CA PRO A 1065 -26.39 -22.76 29.71
C PRO A 1065 -27.29 -23.95 29.34
N SER A 1066 -28.03 -24.51 30.30
CA SER A 1066 -29.03 -25.53 29.99
C SER A 1066 -30.04 -24.93 29.02
N LEU A 1067 -30.23 -25.56 27.86
CA LEU A 1067 -31.28 -25.19 26.90
C LEU A 1067 -32.63 -25.25 27.62
N LEU A 1068 -33.18 -24.09 27.96
CA LEU A 1068 -34.59 -23.89 28.25
C LEU A 1068 -35.23 -23.23 27.04
#